data_AF-S9X241-F1
#
_entry.id   AF-S9X241-F1
#
_cell.length_a   1.000
_cell.length_b   1.000
_cell.length_c   1.000
_cell.angle_alpha   90.00
_cell.angle_beta   90.00
_cell.angle_gamma   90.00
#
_symmetry.space_group_name_H-M   'P 1'
#
loop_
_entity.id
_entity.type
_entity.pdbx_description
1 polymer ?
#
loop_
_entity_poly.entity_id
_entity_poly.type
_entity_poly.pdbx_seq_one_letter_code
_entity_poly.pdbx_strand_id
1 'polypeptide(L)'
;MSRVLYSLPLFGTKRFLNTGCRRLQWVPFTQFVWRNRGYSIAAGIHPSKRKRLADYEQLANENLSDPYFQAKLYKELSDLYPEAIQHRYETLGVARNSICDRFYQEALQRLSIKQNFPSSFAPNLKHELSSYPKNSNEFMKPLESTPNLYSSTYAHAPQPPQPPTQAMYPTPPLASTLGSSSKTPMYVVVDEPRFTKFFRIFKFIAGLSVASYFVLLGVSIFAETSGLNNIMSNAAEQEPIEERSIDVRFSDVQGVDEAKEELEEIVAFLKDPTHFTRLGGKLPRGVLLTGPPGTGKTMLARAVAGEANVPFFFMSGSQFDEMYVGVGAKRVRELFIAARKHAPAIIFIDELDAIGQKRNARDAAHMRQTLNQLLVDLDGFSKSEDVAHPVVFIGATNFPESLDPALTRPGRFDRHIHVPLPDVRGRMAILRHHTQSVPLDYTVDLSIIARGTSGFAGADLANLINQAAVRASKNHSSNVGMQDLEWSKDRILMGAERRSAVITTESKLMTAYHEGGHALVALLTRNAMRPYKATIMPRGSSLGMTISLPDMDKDSWTHDEYLAMMDVAMGGRAAEELLYGKNNITSGAHNDIDKATQVARRMVTEFGMSEQIGPVSLEADLDSLSPTTKAIVEAEIKSLLEAAYERSLTLLRSHKKELDAIANALVDYEFLTADEMRLVMNGEKDLTRAKLA
;
A
#
# COMPACT_ATOMS: atom_id res chain seq x y z
N MET A 1 -44.05 43.57 0.22
CA MET A 1 -43.55 44.93 0.50
C MET A 1 -42.48 45.29 -0.55
N SER A 2 -42.14 46.58 -0.65
CA SER A 2 -41.12 47.22 -1.51
C SER A 2 -39.82 46.40 -1.73
N ARG A 3 -39.33 46.24 -2.98
CA ARG A 3 -38.34 47.07 -3.74
C ARG A 3 -36.89 46.97 -3.17
N VAL A 4 -35.78 47.02 -3.94
CA VAL A 4 -35.47 47.70 -5.24
C VAL A 4 -34.69 46.75 -6.21
N LEU A 5 -34.54 47.17 -7.48
CA LEU A 5 -33.92 46.47 -8.64
C LEU A 5 -32.45 46.91 -8.94
N TYR A 6 -31.94 46.48 -10.10
CA TYR A 6 -30.75 46.92 -10.88
C TYR A 6 -29.39 46.23 -10.56
N SER A 7 -28.52 45.92 -11.54
CA SER A 7 -28.69 45.69 -13.00
C SER A 7 -27.41 45.09 -13.64
N LEU A 8 -27.54 44.34 -14.73
CA LEU A 8 -26.42 43.98 -15.64
C LEU A 8 -25.88 45.21 -16.38
N PRO A 9 -24.61 45.17 -16.86
CA PRO A 9 -24.44 44.91 -18.31
C PRO A 9 -23.24 44.02 -18.69
N LEU A 10 -23.36 43.38 -19.85
CA LEU A 10 -22.26 42.84 -20.68
C LEU A 10 -21.94 43.85 -21.80
N PHE A 11 -20.67 44.03 -22.20
CA PHE A 11 -20.18 44.06 -23.61
C PHE A 11 -18.77 44.70 -23.79
N GLY A 12 -17.99 44.17 -24.75
CA GLY A 12 -16.83 44.82 -25.41
C GLY A 12 -15.44 44.55 -24.80
N THR A 13 -14.33 44.45 -25.55
CA THR A 13 -14.14 44.45 -27.03
C THR A 13 -12.83 43.72 -27.44
N LYS A 14 -12.54 43.56 -28.76
CA LYS A 14 -11.50 42.67 -29.34
C LYS A 14 -10.11 43.33 -29.60
N ARG A 15 -9.12 42.47 -29.95
CA ARG A 15 -7.72 42.70 -30.43
C ARG A 15 -6.69 42.83 -29.29
N PHE A 16 -5.46 42.29 -29.37
CA PHE A 16 -4.57 42.07 -30.53
C PHE A 16 -4.23 40.61 -30.93
N LEU A 17 -3.47 40.47 -32.02
CA LEU A 17 -2.85 39.26 -32.59
C LEU A 17 -1.33 39.52 -32.77
N ASN A 18 -0.56 38.45 -33.06
CA ASN A 18 0.90 38.41 -33.31
C ASN A 18 1.78 38.66 -32.06
N THR A 19 2.97 38.06 -31.89
CA THR A 19 3.75 37.12 -32.75
C THR A 19 4.67 36.25 -31.87
N GLY A 20 5.14 35.10 -32.38
CA GLY A 20 6.43 34.52 -31.94
C GLY A 20 6.46 33.02 -31.66
N CYS A 21 6.79 32.20 -32.67
CA CYS A 21 7.25 30.83 -32.44
C CYS A 21 8.61 30.83 -31.73
N ARG A 22 8.71 30.20 -30.56
CA ARG A 22 9.97 29.70 -29.99
C ARG A 22 9.77 28.29 -29.43
N ARG A 23 10.81 27.47 -29.57
CA ARG A 23 10.87 26.02 -29.27
C ARG A 23 10.11 25.63 -27.98
N LEU A 24 9.17 24.70 -28.11
CA LEU A 24 8.75 23.84 -27.00
C LEU A 24 9.90 22.87 -26.69
N GLN A 25 10.73 23.20 -25.71
CA GLN A 25 11.43 22.17 -24.95
C GLN A 25 10.45 21.52 -23.98
N TRP A 26 10.51 20.21 -23.84
CA TRP A 26 9.72 19.49 -22.85
C TRP A 26 10.22 19.85 -21.45
N VAL A 27 9.37 20.49 -20.66
CA VAL A 27 9.59 20.79 -19.24
C VAL A 27 8.67 19.88 -18.43
N PRO A 28 9.15 19.19 -17.38
CA PRO A 28 8.32 18.25 -16.62
C PRO A 28 7.12 18.91 -15.96
N PHE A 29 6.04 18.13 -15.83
CA PHE A 29 4.68 18.55 -15.51
C PHE A 29 4.51 19.27 -14.14
N THR A 30 5.52 19.23 -13.26
CA THR A 30 5.47 19.75 -11.88
C THR A 30 5.46 21.28 -11.79
N GLN A 31 6.08 22.01 -12.73
CA GLN A 31 6.15 23.48 -12.66
C GLN A 31 4.80 24.18 -12.85
N PHE A 32 3.80 23.51 -13.44
CA PHE A 32 2.52 24.14 -13.78
C PHE A 32 1.60 24.38 -12.57
N VAL A 33 1.76 23.58 -11.50
CA VAL A 33 0.84 23.55 -10.35
C VAL A 33 0.87 24.84 -9.51
N TRP A 34 2.06 25.44 -9.36
CA TRP A 34 2.27 26.57 -8.43
C TRP A 34 2.01 27.95 -9.03
N ARG A 35 1.94 28.09 -10.36
CA ARG A 35 1.69 29.40 -11.01
C ARG A 35 0.25 29.91 -10.87
N ASN A 36 -0.72 29.04 -10.58
CA ASN A 36 -2.15 29.38 -10.56
C ASN A 36 -2.82 29.30 -9.18
N ARG A 37 -2.10 28.93 -8.10
CA ARG A 37 -2.60 29.04 -6.71
C ARG A 37 -2.00 30.27 -6.04
N GLY A 38 -2.76 31.37 -5.98
CA GLY A 38 -2.37 32.60 -5.29
C GLY A 38 -2.97 32.67 -3.87
N TYR A 39 -2.20 32.29 -2.85
CA TYR A 39 -2.59 32.44 -1.44
C TYR A 39 -2.77 33.91 -1.04
N SER A 40 -2.11 34.82 -1.77
CA SER A 40 -2.32 36.27 -1.73
C SER A 40 -3.72 36.75 -2.15
N ILE A 41 -4.63 35.89 -2.62
CA ILE A 41 -6.00 36.27 -3.04
C ILE A 41 -7.01 36.21 -1.87
N ALA A 42 -6.72 35.44 -0.82
CA ALA A 42 -7.67 35.15 0.25
C ALA A 42 -8.16 36.37 1.06
N ALA A 43 -9.43 36.33 1.49
CA ALA A 43 -10.06 37.39 2.28
C ALA A 43 -9.62 37.35 3.76
N GLY A 44 -9.44 38.53 4.37
CA GLY A 44 -9.07 38.71 5.78
C GLY A 44 -7.64 39.21 6.04
N ILE A 45 -6.75 39.18 5.05
CA ILE A 45 -5.35 39.62 5.21
C ILE A 45 -5.23 41.15 5.03
N HIS A 46 -4.56 41.81 5.99
CA HIS A 46 -4.29 43.26 5.92
C HIS A 46 -3.52 43.65 4.64
N PRO A 47 -3.87 44.75 3.93
CA PRO A 47 -3.34 45.04 2.59
C PRO A 47 -1.81 45.05 2.46
N SER A 48 -1.08 45.54 3.47
CA SER A 48 0.40 45.53 3.48
C SER A 48 1.00 44.12 3.59
N LYS A 49 0.40 43.23 4.41
CA LYS A 49 0.79 41.81 4.46
C LYS A 49 0.43 41.11 3.15
N ARG A 50 -0.75 41.41 2.58
CA ARG A 50 -1.25 40.81 1.34
C ARG A 50 -0.30 41.06 0.15
N LYS A 51 0.18 42.29 -0.02
CA LYS A 51 1.19 42.61 -1.04
C LYS A 51 2.50 41.86 -0.78
N ARG A 52 3.03 41.93 0.45
CA ARG A 52 4.32 41.30 0.81
C ARG A 52 4.29 39.77 0.66
N LEU A 53 3.15 39.13 0.89
CA LEU A 53 2.96 37.70 0.63
C LEU A 53 3.01 37.40 -0.87
N ALA A 54 2.33 38.19 -1.71
CA ALA A 54 2.40 38.05 -3.17
C ALA A 54 3.83 38.23 -3.71
N ASP A 55 4.56 39.22 -3.20
CA ASP A 55 5.95 39.51 -3.60
C ASP A 55 6.87 38.29 -3.32
N TYR A 56 6.74 37.62 -2.16
CA TYR A 56 7.52 36.41 -1.85
C TYR A 56 6.98 35.14 -2.53
N GLU A 57 5.67 35.04 -2.74
CA GLU A 57 5.00 33.95 -3.47
C GLU A 57 5.52 33.89 -4.92
N GLN A 58 5.63 35.05 -5.58
CA GLN A 58 6.26 35.15 -6.90
C GLN A 58 7.74 34.74 -6.85
N LEU A 59 8.55 35.35 -5.98
CA LEU A 59 9.99 35.08 -5.90
C LEU A 59 10.31 33.60 -5.62
N ALA A 60 9.53 32.94 -4.76
CA ALA A 60 9.70 31.52 -4.45
C ALA A 60 9.16 30.59 -5.56
N ASN A 61 8.20 31.03 -6.37
CA ASN A 61 7.73 30.30 -7.56
C ASN A 61 8.71 30.42 -8.74
N GLU A 62 9.42 31.55 -8.85
CA GLU A 62 10.50 31.74 -9.83
C GLU A 62 11.76 30.97 -9.45
N ASN A 63 12.07 30.83 -8.15
CA ASN A 63 13.31 30.24 -7.63
C ASN A 63 13.05 28.97 -6.80
N LEU A 64 12.42 27.95 -7.41
CA LEU A 64 12.09 26.66 -6.77
C LEU A 64 13.32 25.94 -6.19
N SER A 65 14.50 26.10 -6.82
CA SER A 65 15.76 25.47 -6.43
C SER A 65 16.57 26.23 -5.37
N ASP A 66 16.12 27.40 -4.90
CA ASP A 66 16.80 28.16 -3.84
C ASP A 66 16.01 28.06 -2.51
N PRO A 67 16.56 27.40 -1.47
CA PRO A 67 15.87 27.22 -0.20
C PRO A 67 15.70 28.53 0.59
N TYR A 68 16.46 29.59 0.29
CA TYR A 68 16.33 30.89 0.96
C TYR A 68 15.03 31.61 0.61
N PHE A 69 14.57 31.50 -0.66
CA PHE A 69 13.26 32.04 -1.05
C PHE A 69 12.11 31.17 -0.55
N GLN A 70 12.25 29.84 -0.52
CA GLN A 70 11.23 28.96 0.09
C GLN A 70 11.09 29.26 1.59
N ALA A 71 12.20 29.40 2.33
CA ALA A 71 12.18 29.76 3.76
C ALA A 71 11.51 31.11 4.05
N LYS A 72 11.69 32.11 3.18
CA LYS A 72 10.98 33.41 3.29
C LYS A 72 9.48 33.26 3.11
N LEU A 73 9.03 32.48 2.12
CA LEU A 73 7.62 32.22 1.90
C LEU A 73 7.00 31.44 3.07
N TYR A 74 7.66 30.38 3.55
CA TYR A 74 7.20 29.60 4.71
C TYR A 74 7.08 30.44 5.97
N LYS A 75 7.98 31.42 6.20
CA LYS A 75 7.90 32.35 7.34
C LYS A 75 6.64 33.24 7.33
N GLU A 76 6.13 33.64 6.17
CA GLU A 76 4.91 34.46 6.09
C GLU A 76 3.64 33.60 5.94
N LEU A 77 3.76 32.35 5.48
CA LEU A 77 2.66 31.37 5.44
C LEU A 77 2.38 30.68 6.78
N SER A 78 3.35 30.57 7.70
CA SER A 78 3.22 29.76 8.92
C SER A 78 2.06 30.20 9.83
N ASP A 79 1.77 31.50 9.85
CA ASP A 79 0.67 32.12 10.61
C ASP A 79 -0.66 32.20 9.84
N LEU A 80 -0.72 31.73 8.59
CA LEU A 80 -1.88 31.90 7.71
C LEU A 80 -2.37 30.58 7.08
N TYR A 81 -1.47 29.81 6.47
CA TYR A 81 -1.79 28.59 5.70
C TYR A 81 -0.74 27.49 5.92
N PRO A 82 -0.74 26.80 7.07
CA PRO A 82 0.20 25.70 7.31
C PRO A 82 0.01 24.54 6.32
N GLU A 83 -1.20 24.28 5.81
CA GLU A 83 -1.47 23.30 4.73
C GLU A 83 -0.65 23.60 3.46
N ALA A 84 -0.48 24.88 3.14
CA ALA A 84 0.29 25.31 1.97
C ALA A 84 1.80 25.08 2.15
N ILE A 85 2.30 25.13 3.39
CA ILE A 85 3.68 24.75 3.71
C ILE A 85 3.85 23.24 3.53
N GLN A 86 2.93 22.42 4.07
CA GLN A 86 2.98 20.97 3.94
C GLN A 86 3.05 20.54 2.46
N HIS A 87 2.03 20.88 1.68
CA HIS A 87 1.90 20.49 0.28
C HIS A 87 3.08 21.01 -0.59
N ARG A 88 3.65 22.17 -0.26
CA ARG A 88 4.81 22.73 -0.98
C ARG A 88 6.13 22.05 -0.58
N TYR A 89 6.30 21.73 0.70
CA TYR A 89 7.49 21.03 1.19
C TYR A 89 7.54 19.58 0.67
N GLU A 90 6.40 18.89 0.65
CA GLU A 90 6.24 17.52 0.13
C GLU A 90 6.44 17.43 -1.39
N THR A 91 6.23 18.53 -2.14
CA THR A 91 6.37 18.55 -3.61
C THR A 91 7.81 18.26 -4.06
N LEU A 92 7.96 17.26 -4.94
CA LEU A 92 9.23 16.92 -5.59
C LEU A 92 9.77 18.08 -6.43
N GLY A 93 11.02 18.46 -6.19
CA GLY A 93 11.73 19.53 -6.91
C GLY A 93 11.78 20.89 -6.20
N VAL A 94 11.17 21.03 -5.00
CA VAL A 94 11.31 22.22 -4.15
C VAL A 94 12.55 22.06 -3.24
N ALA A 95 13.41 23.08 -3.18
CA ALA A 95 14.61 23.06 -2.35
C ALA A 95 14.29 23.13 -0.84
N ARG A 96 15.06 22.38 -0.05
CA ARG A 96 14.92 22.23 1.41
C ARG A 96 16.22 22.61 2.14
N ASN A 97 16.10 22.95 3.41
CA ASN A 97 17.18 23.37 4.32
C ASN A 97 16.56 23.44 5.74
N SER A 98 17.34 23.20 6.79
CA SER A 98 16.98 23.28 8.22
C SER A 98 15.93 24.32 8.61
N ILE A 99 15.95 25.53 8.04
CA ILE A 99 14.96 26.60 8.29
C ILE A 99 13.58 26.25 7.69
N CYS A 100 13.53 25.71 6.47
CA CYS A 100 12.31 25.18 5.86
C CYS A 100 11.76 24.00 6.67
N ASP A 101 12.65 23.10 7.10
CA ASP A 101 12.30 21.87 7.82
C ASP A 101 11.66 22.22 9.17
N ARG A 102 12.17 23.26 9.86
CA ARG A 102 11.56 23.85 11.07
C ARG A 102 10.17 24.43 10.81
N PHE A 103 9.96 25.20 9.75
CA PHE A 103 8.62 25.74 9.43
C PHE A 103 7.63 24.65 9.00
N TYR A 104 8.10 23.57 8.36
CA TYR A 104 7.30 22.40 8.03
C TYR A 104 6.87 21.64 9.30
N GLN A 105 7.79 21.42 10.25
CA GLN A 105 7.45 20.84 11.56
C GLN A 105 6.44 21.73 12.34
N GLU A 106 6.61 23.05 12.33
CA GLU A 106 5.68 23.98 12.96
C GLU A 106 4.30 23.97 12.27
N ALA A 107 4.25 23.86 10.94
CA ALA A 107 3.01 23.68 10.20
C ALA A 107 2.29 22.38 10.60
N LEU A 108 2.99 21.23 10.62
CA LEU A 108 2.43 19.95 11.05
C LEU A 108 1.90 19.98 12.49
N GLN A 109 2.58 20.67 13.42
CA GLN A 109 2.10 20.85 14.79
C GLN A 109 0.80 21.67 14.84
N ARG A 110 0.69 22.73 14.03
CA ARG A 110 -0.51 23.57 13.91
C ARG A 110 -1.68 22.87 13.20
N LEU A 111 -1.41 21.85 12.38
CA LEU A 111 -2.40 21.06 11.61
C LEU A 111 -3.03 19.88 12.37
N SER A 112 -2.91 19.85 13.70
CA SER A 112 -3.27 18.70 14.56
C SER A 112 -4.80 18.47 14.73
N ILE A 113 -5.51 18.23 13.62
CA ILE A 113 -6.88 17.74 13.61
C ILE A 113 -6.91 16.23 13.87
N LYS A 114 -7.60 15.86 14.95
CA LYS A 114 -7.86 14.53 15.50
C LYS A 114 -8.04 13.39 14.45
N GLN A 115 -6.97 12.65 14.18
CA GLN A 115 -7.01 11.19 14.02
C GLN A 115 -5.82 10.56 14.76
N ASN A 116 -5.96 9.31 15.20
CA ASN A 116 -4.99 8.64 16.06
C ASN A 116 -3.79 8.15 15.26
N PHE A 117 -2.60 8.72 15.52
CA PHE A 117 -1.33 8.12 15.12
C PHE A 117 -0.74 7.28 16.28
N PRO A 118 -0.12 6.12 16.01
CA PRO A 118 0.58 5.34 17.03
C PRO A 118 1.77 6.12 17.63
N SER A 119 2.10 5.84 18.89
CA SER A 119 3.10 6.56 19.69
C SER A 119 4.58 6.28 19.34
N SER A 120 4.87 5.70 18.18
CA SER A 120 6.23 5.25 17.78
C SER A 120 7.16 6.37 17.28
N PHE A 121 6.63 7.51 16.81
CA PHE A 121 7.43 8.61 16.24
C PHE A 121 7.91 9.67 17.26
N ALA A 122 7.71 9.45 18.56
CA ALA A 122 7.97 10.44 19.61
C ALA A 122 9.38 10.46 20.30
N PRO A 123 10.25 9.43 20.25
CA PRO A 123 11.49 9.42 21.03
C PRO A 123 12.67 10.09 20.30
N ASN A 124 12.73 11.43 20.34
CA ASN A 124 13.98 12.24 20.46
C ASN A 124 13.78 13.75 20.19
N LEU A 125 12.69 14.15 19.54
CA LEU A 125 12.50 15.53 19.04
C LEU A 125 12.75 16.63 20.09
N LYS A 126 12.38 16.38 21.36
CA LYS A 126 12.58 17.33 22.48
C LYS A 126 14.06 17.61 22.79
N HIS A 127 14.97 16.69 22.50
CA HIS A 127 16.41 16.88 22.74
C HIS A 127 17.05 17.73 21.63
N GLU A 128 16.73 17.48 20.36
CA GLU A 128 17.22 18.30 19.24
C GLU A 128 16.62 19.71 19.25
N LEU A 129 15.35 19.86 19.66
CA LEU A 129 14.73 21.19 19.88
C LEU A 129 15.39 22.03 20.99
N SER A 130 16.33 21.47 21.78
CA SER A 130 17.07 22.20 22.82
C SER A 130 18.33 22.91 22.33
N SER A 131 18.93 22.46 21.23
CA SER A 131 20.21 22.96 20.71
C SER A 131 20.10 24.13 19.73
N TYR A 132 18.89 24.48 19.28
CA TYR A 132 18.68 25.60 18.34
C TYR A 132 18.23 26.90 19.02
N PRO A 133 18.78 28.07 18.64
CA PRO A 133 18.41 29.34 19.25
C PRO A 133 16.94 29.69 19.02
N LYS A 134 16.31 30.22 20.08
CA LYS A 134 14.86 30.43 20.16
C LYS A 134 14.40 31.74 19.49
N ASN A 135 15.32 32.67 19.22
CA ASN A 135 15.03 33.97 18.60
C ASN A 135 15.15 33.92 17.08
N SER A 136 14.13 34.41 16.37
CA SER A 136 14.01 34.33 14.91
C SER A 136 14.82 35.37 14.11
N ASN A 137 15.57 36.25 14.79
CA ASN A 137 16.31 37.36 14.16
C ASN A 137 17.80 37.07 13.91
N GLU A 138 18.40 36.08 14.59
CA GLU A 138 19.82 35.76 14.42
C GLU A 138 20.10 34.91 13.17
N PHE A 139 19.07 34.26 12.62
CA PHE A 139 19.12 33.38 11.44
C PHE A 139 19.23 34.12 10.08
N MET A 140 19.49 35.43 10.06
CA MET A 140 19.48 36.24 8.82
C MET A 140 20.75 37.08 8.59
N LYS A 141 21.93 36.49 8.82
CA LYS A 141 23.19 36.99 8.23
C LYS A 141 23.53 36.20 6.95
N PRO A 142 23.92 36.85 5.84
CA PRO A 142 24.52 36.15 4.70
C PRO A 142 25.84 35.48 5.10
N LEU A 143 26.18 34.35 4.47
CA LEU A 143 27.53 33.81 4.51
C LEU A 143 28.42 34.56 3.51
N GLU A 144 29.62 34.94 3.96
CA GLU A 144 30.67 35.48 3.10
C GLU A 144 31.38 34.35 2.33
N SER A 145 32.07 34.72 1.24
CA SER A 145 32.47 33.80 0.18
C SER A 145 33.61 32.84 0.55
N THR A 146 33.38 31.53 0.38
CA THR A 146 34.44 30.53 0.33
C THR A 146 35.10 30.50 -1.06
N PRO A 147 36.41 30.73 -1.20
CA PRO A 147 37.13 30.47 -2.45
C PRO A 147 37.40 28.97 -2.60
N ASN A 148 37.27 28.45 -3.83
CA ASN A 148 37.80 27.14 -4.19
C ASN A 148 39.34 27.19 -4.23
N LEU A 149 40.02 26.07 -3.96
CA LEU A 149 41.10 25.59 -4.83
C LEU A 149 41.56 24.15 -4.50
N TYR A 150 42.35 23.60 -5.41
CA TYR A 150 42.91 22.25 -5.41
C TYR A 150 44.27 22.17 -4.68
N SER A 151 44.81 20.95 -4.64
CA SER A 151 46.25 20.61 -4.68
C SER A 151 47.14 20.80 -3.44
N SER A 152 47.43 19.64 -2.81
CA SER A 152 48.78 19.06 -2.61
C SER A 152 49.85 19.70 -1.69
N THR A 153 50.26 18.85 -0.73
CA THR A 153 51.66 18.52 -0.32
C THR A 153 52.51 19.38 0.65
N TYR A 154 53.02 18.66 1.66
CA TYR A 154 54.30 18.75 2.39
C TYR A 154 54.64 19.90 3.37
N ALA A 155 55.09 19.46 4.57
CA ALA A 155 56.01 20.12 5.53
C ALA A 155 55.54 21.41 6.25
N HIS A 156 55.95 21.74 7.48
CA HIS A 156 56.87 21.09 8.45
C HIS A 156 56.46 21.49 9.90
N ALA A 157 57.06 20.89 10.94
CA ALA A 157 56.91 21.28 12.36
C ALA A 157 58.09 22.19 12.83
N PRO A 158 58.05 22.89 13.99
CA PRO A 158 58.22 22.27 15.33
C PRO A 158 57.38 22.93 16.48
N GLN A 159 57.72 22.66 17.76
CA GLN A 159 56.94 23.00 18.99
C GLN A 159 57.63 24.06 19.93
N PRO A 160 57.56 24.05 21.31
CA PRO A 160 57.07 25.19 22.13
C PRO A 160 58.08 25.74 23.17
N PRO A 161 57.69 26.60 24.16
CA PRO A 161 57.45 26.13 25.55
C PRO A 161 56.35 26.93 26.36
N GLN A 162 56.37 26.90 27.72
CA GLN A 162 55.23 27.26 28.63
C GLN A 162 55.45 28.46 29.65
N PRO A 163 55.08 28.44 30.98
CA PRO A 163 54.23 29.45 31.68
C PRO A 163 54.98 30.21 32.85
N PRO A 164 54.43 30.73 34.00
CA PRO A 164 53.07 30.99 34.54
C PRO A 164 52.81 32.53 34.89
N THR A 165 52.18 33.12 35.95
CA THR A 165 51.74 32.73 37.34
C THR A 165 50.74 33.73 38.03
N GLN A 166 49.71 33.19 38.74
CA GLN A 166 48.95 33.61 39.98
C GLN A 166 48.36 35.02 40.31
N ALA A 167 47.15 34.97 40.93
CA ALA A 167 46.52 35.90 41.93
C ALA A 167 45.84 37.21 41.44
N MET A 168 44.95 37.95 42.16
CA MET A 168 44.30 37.81 43.51
C MET A 168 42.93 38.59 43.62
N TYR A 169 42.31 38.67 44.81
CA TYR A 169 41.06 39.43 45.15
C TYR A 169 41.15 40.12 46.54
N PRO A 170 40.44 41.24 46.83
CA PRO A 170 39.13 41.19 47.54
C PRO A 170 38.11 42.34 47.20
N THR A 171 36.93 42.35 47.86
CA THR A 171 35.80 43.35 47.77
C THR A 171 35.01 43.39 49.12
N PRO A 172 33.94 44.21 49.36
CA PRO A 172 33.30 45.32 48.61
C PRO A 172 33.48 46.69 49.37
N PRO A 173 32.51 47.50 49.91
CA PRO A 173 31.03 47.50 50.05
C PRO A 173 30.32 48.71 49.33
N LEU A 174 29.31 49.36 49.94
CA LEU A 174 28.53 50.53 49.45
C LEU A 174 28.12 51.50 50.58
N ALA A 175 27.80 52.78 50.28
CA ALA A 175 26.62 53.54 50.79
C ALA A 175 26.59 55.03 50.30
N SER A 176 25.49 55.76 50.55
CA SER A 176 25.17 57.10 49.97
C SER A 176 24.54 58.11 50.96
N THR A 177 24.83 59.41 50.80
CA THR A 177 24.23 60.58 51.51
C THR A 177 24.50 61.89 50.74
N LEU A 178 23.92 63.08 51.03
CA LEU A 178 22.52 63.53 51.31
C LEU A 178 22.50 65.08 51.45
N GLY A 179 21.34 65.75 51.28
CA GLY A 179 21.06 67.13 51.80
C GLY A 179 21.22 68.32 50.81
N SER A 180 20.63 69.50 51.04
CA SER A 180 19.80 69.98 52.18
C SER A 180 18.96 71.25 51.83
N SER A 181 18.05 71.67 52.73
CA SER A 181 17.38 72.99 52.83
C SER A 181 16.16 73.28 51.90
N SER A 182 15.06 73.98 52.29
CA SER A 182 14.45 74.21 53.63
C SER A 182 13.00 74.75 53.56
N LYS A 183 12.02 74.02 53.01
CA LYS A 183 10.58 74.34 53.27
C LYS A 183 9.56 73.19 53.21
N THR A 184 10.00 71.97 52.91
CA THR A 184 9.19 70.74 53.04
C THR A 184 10.08 69.61 53.59
N PRO A 185 9.64 68.82 54.58
CA PRO A 185 10.34 67.61 54.99
C PRO A 185 9.97 66.45 54.06
N MET A 186 10.94 65.90 53.34
CA MET A 186 10.75 64.69 52.54
C MET A 186 10.62 63.46 53.44
N TYR A 187 9.67 62.57 53.13
CA TYR A 187 9.71 61.19 53.61
C TYR A 187 10.88 60.46 52.95
N VAL A 188 11.94 60.20 53.70
CA VAL A 188 13.06 59.36 53.25
C VAL A 188 12.61 57.89 53.29
N VAL A 189 12.02 57.43 52.20
CA VAL A 189 11.98 55.99 51.90
C VAL A 189 13.43 55.55 51.72
N VAL A 190 13.92 54.68 52.60
CA VAL A 190 15.25 54.06 52.45
C VAL A 190 15.15 53.02 51.34
N ASP A 191 15.34 53.48 50.11
CA ASP A 191 15.33 52.64 48.93
C ASP A 191 16.62 51.79 48.93
N GLU A 192 16.54 50.58 49.51
CA GLU A 192 17.62 49.57 49.44
C GLU A 192 18.12 49.49 47.99
N PRO A 193 19.41 49.79 47.72
CA PRO A 193 19.91 49.96 46.36
C PRO A 193 19.66 48.67 45.58
N ARG A 194 19.07 48.79 44.37
CA ARG A 194 18.58 47.63 43.57
C ARG A 194 19.60 46.48 43.46
N PHE A 195 20.89 46.81 43.49
CA PHE A 195 22.00 45.86 43.53
C PHE A 195 21.98 44.91 44.75
N THR A 196 21.61 45.34 45.96
CA THR A 196 21.54 44.44 47.13
C THR A 196 20.36 43.48 47.03
N LYS A 197 19.19 43.95 46.57
CA LYS A 197 18.04 43.09 46.26
C LYS A 197 18.40 42.06 45.18
N PHE A 198 19.07 42.48 44.11
CA PHE A 198 19.60 41.58 43.08
C PHE A 198 20.60 40.56 43.66
N PHE A 199 21.56 40.97 44.49
CA PHE A 199 22.54 40.06 45.09
C PHE A 199 21.92 39.07 46.09
N ARG A 200 20.83 39.46 46.77
CA ARG A 200 20.04 38.58 47.66
C ARG A 200 19.30 37.51 46.86
N ILE A 201 18.66 37.90 45.76
CA ILE A 201 18.00 36.99 44.80
C ILE A 201 19.03 36.08 44.12
N PHE A 202 20.17 36.62 43.69
CA PHE A 202 21.27 35.85 43.09
C PHE A 202 21.85 34.82 44.07
N LYS A 203 22.11 35.20 45.33
CA LYS A 203 22.52 34.24 46.38
C LYS A 203 21.46 33.17 46.65
N PHE A 204 20.18 33.50 46.61
CA PHE A 204 19.10 32.53 46.77
C PHE A 204 19.04 31.54 45.60
N ILE A 205 19.11 32.03 44.36
CA ILE A 205 19.11 31.19 43.15
C ILE A 205 20.37 30.32 43.07
N ALA A 206 21.55 30.87 43.38
CA ALA A 206 22.81 30.13 43.41
C ALA A 206 22.86 29.09 44.54
N GLY A 207 22.31 29.42 45.73
CA GLY A 207 22.14 28.45 46.81
C GLY A 207 21.19 27.31 46.42
N LEU A 208 20.08 27.64 45.74
CA LEU A 208 19.10 26.66 45.28
C LEU A 208 19.62 25.80 44.13
N SER A 209 20.43 26.34 43.21
CA SER A 209 21.05 25.54 42.15
C SER A 209 22.14 24.61 42.68
N VAL A 210 22.96 25.05 43.64
CA VAL A 210 23.94 24.20 44.33
C VAL A 210 23.24 23.12 45.16
N ALA A 211 22.18 23.46 45.90
CA ALA A 211 21.39 22.47 46.63
C ALA A 211 20.73 21.45 45.68
N SER A 212 20.14 21.90 44.56
CA SER A 212 19.57 21.04 43.53
C SER A 212 20.63 20.11 42.91
N TYR A 213 21.84 20.60 42.65
CA TYR A 213 22.96 19.79 42.17
C TYR A 213 23.34 18.69 43.17
N PHE A 214 23.48 19.00 44.47
CA PHE A 214 23.77 17.99 45.49
C PHE A 214 22.62 16.99 45.70
N VAL A 215 21.36 17.41 45.57
CA VAL A 215 20.20 16.50 45.60
C VAL A 215 20.21 15.56 44.40
N LEU A 216 20.44 16.08 43.18
CA LEU A 216 20.55 15.25 41.96
C LEU A 216 21.74 14.28 42.02
N LEU A 217 22.89 14.73 42.54
CA LEU A 217 24.06 13.87 42.76
C LEU A 217 23.74 12.74 43.77
N GLY A 218 23.06 13.08 44.87
CA GLY A 218 22.59 12.10 45.86
C GLY A 218 21.60 11.10 45.27
N VAL A 219 20.67 11.55 44.42
CA VAL A 219 19.72 10.66 43.71
C VAL A 219 20.45 9.76 42.70
N SER A 220 21.47 10.24 41.99
CA SER A 220 22.28 9.39 41.08
C SER A 220 22.99 8.28 41.84
N ILE A 221 23.72 8.64 42.91
CA ILE A 221 24.45 7.67 43.75
C ILE A 221 23.47 6.68 44.41
N PHE A 222 22.28 7.13 44.82
CA PHE A 222 21.24 6.27 45.38
C PHE A 222 20.61 5.33 44.34
N ALA A 223 20.41 5.78 43.10
CA ALA A 223 19.92 4.93 42.00
C ALA A 223 20.93 3.84 41.62
N GLU A 224 22.23 4.18 41.62
CA GLU A 224 23.34 3.25 41.40
C GLU A 224 23.47 2.22 42.54
N THR A 225 23.42 2.66 43.81
CA THR A 225 23.55 1.76 44.97
C THR A 225 22.29 0.95 45.28
N SER A 226 21.10 1.43 44.91
CA SER A 226 19.83 0.71 45.11
C SER A 226 19.49 -0.27 43.98
N GLY A 227 20.37 -0.44 42.99
CA GLY A 227 20.18 -1.37 41.88
C GLY A 227 19.06 -1.00 40.90
N LEU A 228 18.52 0.22 40.97
CA LEU A 228 17.35 0.64 40.19
C LEU A 228 17.62 0.61 38.68
N ASN A 229 18.87 0.77 38.27
CA ASN A 229 19.32 0.66 36.88
C ASN A 229 19.05 -0.73 36.28
N ASN A 230 19.05 -1.80 37.08
CA ASN A 230 18.72 -3.16 36.62
C ASN A 230 17.21 -3.34 36.38
N ILE A 231 16.35 -2.48 36.95
CA ILE A 231 14.90 -2.53 36.75
C ILE A 231 14.53 -1.82 35.44
N MET A 232 15.24 -0.75 35.07
CA MET A 232 15.02 -0.06 33.80
C MET A 232 15.62 -0.80 32.58
N SER A 233 16.64 -1.65 32.74
CA SER A 233 17.17 -2.47 31.65
C SER A 233 16.25 -3.64 31.28
N ASN A 234 15.50 -4.17 32.24
CA ASN A 234 14.62 -5.34 32.04
C ASN A 234 13.20 -4.95 31.58
N ALA A 235 12.91 -3.65 31.44
CA ALA A 235 11.62 -3.15 30.91
C ALA A 235 11.40 -3.42 29.40
N ALA A 236 12.34 -4.12 28.75
CA ALA A 236 12.21 -4.64 27.38
C ALA A 236 12.33 -6.18 27.33
N GLU A 237 12.09 -6.86 28.46
CA GLU A 237 12.12 -8.31 28.57
C GLU A 237 10.79 -8.94 28.11
N GLN A 238 10.78 -9.39 26.85
CA GLN A 238 9.89 -10.42 26.29
C GLN A 238 8.38 -10.12 26.33
N GLU A 239 7.82 -9.74 25.17
CA GLU A 239 6.56 -10.40 24.80
C GLU A 239 6.87 -11.90 24.69
N PRO A 240 6.07 -12.79 25.32
CA PRO A 240 6.31 -14.21 25.21
C PRO A 240 6.15 -14.64 23.75
N ILE A 241 7.07 -15.46 23.24
CA ILE A 241 6.93 -16.07 21.92
C ILE A 241 5.76 -17.06 22.02
N GLU A 242 4.56 -16.62 21.65
CA GLU A 242 3.31 -17.22 22.11
C GLU A 242 3.19 -18.70 21.72
N GLU A 243 3.24 -19.57 22.72
CA GLU A 243 2.85 -20.99 22.65
C GLU A 243 1.31 -21.07 22.53
N ARG A 244 0.79 -20.66 21.37
CA ARG A 244 -0.65 -20.63 21.08
C ARG A 244 -1.19 -22.05 20.98
N SER A 245 -2.25 -22.36 21.72
CA SER A 245 -3.04 -23.57 21.48
C SER A 245 -3.58 -23.60 20.05
N ILE A 246 -3.55 -24.77 19.44
CA ILE A 246 -3.81 -24.96 18.00
C ILE A 246 -5.05 -25.81 17.79
N ASP A 247 -6.19 -25.15 17.68
CA ASP A 247 -7.47 -25.81 17.40
C ASP A 247 -7.67 -26.14 15.91
N VAL A 248 -6.63 -25.97 15.07
CA VAL A 248 -6.67 -26.10 13.60
C VAL A 248 -6.07 -27.43 13.16
N ARG A 249 -6.77 -28.14 12.26
CA ARG A 249 -6.44 -29.47 11.74
C ARG A 249 -6.43 -29.53 10.21
N PHE A 250 -5.94 -30.63 9.62
CA PHE A 250 -6.01 -30.85 8.17
C PHE A 250 -7.45 -31.01 7.65
N SER A 251 -8.45 -31.19 8.53
CA SER A 251 -9.88 -31.10 8.22
C SER A 251 -10.34 -29.70 7.82
N ASP A 252 -9.64 -28.66 8.28
CA ASP A 252 -10.12 -27.28 8.20
C ASP A 252 -9.53 -26.55 6.99
N VAL A 253 -8.35 -26.99 6.56
CA VAL A 253 -7.77 -26.64 5.25
C VAL A 253 -8.44 -27.50 4.18
N GLN A 254 -8.88 -26.90 3.08
CA GLN A 254 -9.62 -27.57 2.02
C GLN A 254 -9.11 -27.15 0.64
N GLY A 255 -9.12 -28.07 -0.33
CA GLY A 255 -8.80 -27.76 -1.73
C GLY A 255 -7.32 -27.52 -2.04
N VAL A 256 -6.42 -28.12 -1.27
CA VAL A 256 -4.95 -28.08 -1.49
C VAL A 256 -4.36 -29.43 -1.08
N ASP A 257 -4.86 -30.51 -1.67
CA ASP A 257 -4.72 -31.85 -1.09
C ASP A 257 -3.34 -32.47 -1.36
N GLU A 258 -2.69 -32.09 -2.47
CA GLU A 258 -1.30 -32.43 -2.79
C GLU A 258 -0.31 -31.83 -1.76
N ALA A 259 -0.54 -30.57 -1.37
CA ALA A 259 0.28 -29.89 -0.35
C ALA A 259 0.02 -30.43 1.07
N LYS A 260 -1.12 -31.09 1.32
CA LYS A 260 -1.33 -31.87 2.55
C LYS A 260 -0.52 -33.16 2.51
N GLU A 261 -0.55 -33.91 1.41
CA GLU A 261 0.16 -35.20 1.30
C GLU A 261 1.67 -35.05 1.56
N GLU A 262 2.32 -34.03 0.97
CA GLU A 262 3.74 -33.73 1.28
C GLU A 262 4.00 -33.31 2.75
N LEU A 263 3.00 -32.73 3.43
CA LEU A 263 3.10 -32.33 4.84
C LEU A 263 2.71 -33.45 5.81
N GLU A 264 1.91 -34.42 5.38
CA GLU A 264 1.59 -35.62 6.15
C GLU A 264 2.83 -36.49 6.39
N GLU A 265 3.80 -36.52 5.45
CA GLU A 265 5.13 -37.11 5.69
C GLU A 265 5.81 -36.51 6.94
N ILE A 266 5.70 -35.20 7.12
CA ILE A 266 6.36 -34.45 8.21
C ILE A 266 5.61 -34.63 9.52
N VAL A 267 4.26 -34.63 9.48
CA VAL A 267 3.42 -35.00 10.64
C VAL A 267 3.71 -36.43 11.09
N ALA A 268 3.87 -37.37 10.16
CA ALA A 268 4.23 -38.75 10.46
C ALA A 268 5.63 -38.86 11.08
N PHE A 269 6.62 -38.13 10.55
CA PHE A 269 7.96 -38.10 11.15
C PHE A 269 7.96 -37.51 12.56
N LEU A 270 7.21 -36.44 12.81
CA LEU A 270 7.11 -35.82 14.14
C LEU A 270 6.40 -36.74 15.17
N LYS A 271 5.47 -37.60 14.71
CA LYS A 271 4.78 -38.59 15.55
C LYS A 271 5.62 -39.83 15.86
N ASP A 272 6.33 -40.37 14.88
CA ASP A 272 7.26 -41.50 15.07
C ASP A 272 8.57 -41.29 14.27
N PRO A 273 9.56 -40.59 14.85
CA PRO A 273 10.89 -40.45 14.24
C PRO A 273 11.61 -41.79 14.02
N THR A 274 11.27 -42.82 14.80
CA THR A 274 12.00 -44.10 14.82
C THR A 274 11.70 -44.93 13.57
N HIS A 275 10.45 -44.92 13.11
CA HIS A 275 10.00 -45.64 11.92
C HIS A 275 10.82 -45.24 10.68
N PHE A 276 11.02 -43.94 10.47
CA PHE A 276 11.75 -43.38 9.33
C PHE A 276 13.28 -43.47 9.51
N THR A 277 13.79 -43.20 10.71
CA THR A 277 15.23 -43.27 11.01
C THR A 277 15.80 -44.68 10.84
N ARG A 278 14.98 -45.73 11.06
CA ARG A 278 15.36 -47.15 10.88
C ARG A 278 15.94 -47.48 9.49
N LEU A 279 15.52 -46.79 8.44
CA LEU A 279 15.99 -47.00 7.06
C LEU A 279 17.06 -45.96 6.63
N GLY A 280 17.60 -45.18 7.58
CA GLY A 280 18.52 -44.07 7.29
C GLY A 280 17.82 -42.81 6.77
N GLY A 281 16.49 -42.75 6.81
CA GLY A 281 15.71 -41.56 6.49
C GLY A 281 16.05 -40.41 7.43
N LYS A 282 16.06 -39.19 6.89
CA LYS A 282 16.32 -37.95 7.63
C LYS A 282 15.11 -37.03 7.53
N LEU A 283 14.80 -36.35 8.63
CA LEU A 283 13.79 -35.30 8.66
C LEU A 283 14.21 -34.14 7.73
N PRO A 284 13.39 -33.72 6.74
CA PRO A 284 13.60 -32.45 6.06
C PRO A 284 13.60 -31.33 7.10
N ARG A 285 14.59 -30.44 7.04
CA ARG A 285 14.79 -29.44 8.09
C ARG A 285 13.88 -28.24 7.87
N GLY A 286 13.75 -27.79 6.63
CA GLY A 286 13.00 -26.59 6.29
C GLY A 286 12.04 -26.82 5.12
N VAL A 287 10.77 -26.55 5.36
CA VAL A 287 9.75 -26.45 4.32
C VAL A 287 9.60 -24.99 3.92
N LEU A 288 9.62 -24.69 2.62
CA LEU A 288 9.16 -23.42 2.09
C LEU A 288 7.79 -23.60 1.44
N LEU A 289 6.76 -23.01 2.04
CA LEU A 289 5.43 -22.87 1.45
C LEU A 289 5.44 -21.67 0.50
N THR A 290 5.26 -21.92 -0.79
CA THR A 290 5.26 -20.91 -1.85
C THR A 290 3.87 -20.77 -2.48
N GLY A 291 3.62 -19.69 -3.22
CA GLY A 291 2.37 -19.47 -3.97
C GLY A 291 1.62 -18.20 -3.56
N PRO A 292 0.46 -17.91 -4.17
CA PRO A 292 -0.25 -16.63 -4.01
C PRO A 292 -0.69 -16.29 -2.57
N PRO A 293 -0.99 -15.01 -2.26
CA PRO A 293 -1.59 -14.63 -0.98
C PRO A 293 -3.01 -15.22 -0.83
N GLY A 294 -3.45 -15.41 0.42
CA GLY A 294 -4.81 -15.90 0.71
C GLY A 294 -5.07 -17.39 0.45
N THR A 295 -4.10 -18.16 -0.07
CA THR A 295 -4.22 -19.62 -0.33
C THR A 295 -4.13 -20.50 0.92
N GLY A 296 -3.93 -19.91 2.10
CA GLY A 296 -3.98 -20.62 3.38
C GLY A 296 -2.65 -21.13 3.93
N LYS A 297 -1.50 -20.75 3.36
CA LYS A 297 -0.14 -21.16 3.81
C LYS A 297 0.04 -21.14 5.35
N THR A 298 -0.33 -20.04 6.01
CA THR A 298 -0.27 -19.86 7.47
C THR A 298 -1.22 -20.80 8.25
N MET A 299 -2.39 -21.10 7.68
CA MET A 299 -3.37 -22.05 8.26
C MET A 299 -2.89 -23.49 8.11
N LEU A 300 -2.31 -23.82 6.94
CA LEU A 300 -1.71 -25.12 6.65
C LEU A 300 -0.54 -25.42 7.60
N ALA A 301 0.36 -24.47 7.83
CA ALA A 301 1.44 -24.64 8.80
C ALA A 301 0.95 -24.83 10.25
N ARG A 302 -0.15 -24.17 10.65
CA ARG A 302 -0.81 -24.44 11.93
C ARG A 302 -1.43 -25.83 11.97
N ALA A 303 -2.08 -26.28 10.88
CA ALA A 303 -2.66 -27.61 10.78
C ALA A 303 -1.61 -28.74 10.93
N VAL A 304 -0.40 -28.57 10.37
CA VAL A 304 0.74 -29.50 10.59
C VAL A 304 1.02 -29.66 12.09
N ALA A 305 1.11 -28.56 12.84
CA ALA A 305 1.43 -28.59 14.26
C ALA A 305 0.26 -29.10 15.13
N GLY A 306 -0.98 -28.76 14.78
CA GLY A 306 -2.19 -29.28 15.44
C GLY A 306 -2.40 -30.78 15.19
N GLU A 307 -2.04 -31.28 14.01
CA GLU A 307 -2.06 -32.72 13.72
C GLU A 307 -0.90 -33.47 14.35
N ALA A 308 0.32 -32.91 14.35
CA ALA A 308 1.47 -33.47 15.05
C ALA A 308 1.36 -33.39 16.58
N ASN A 309 0.51 -32.50 17.11
CA ASN A 309 0.36 -32.18 18.53
C ASN A 309 1.70 -31.73 19.15
N VAL A 310 2.36 -30.75 18.50
CA VAL A 310 3.64 -30.15 18.93
C VAL A 310 3.51 -28.62 19.10
N PRO A 311 4.33 -27.99 19.97
CA PRO A 311 4.41 -26.53 20.07
C PRO A 311 4.73 -25.85 18.74
N PHE A 312 4.06 -24.72 18.49
CA PHE A 312 4.16 -23.93 17.25
C PHE A 312 4.58 -22.50 17.56
N PHE A 313 5.82 -22.16 17.22
CA PHE A 313 6.37 -20.83 17.41
C PHE A 313 6.15 -20.00 16.14
N PHE A 314 5.23 -19.04 16.20
CA PHE A 314 4.90 -18.13 15.10
C PHE A 314 5.72 -16.84 15.15
N MET A 315 6.28 -16.42 14.02
CA MET A 315 6.84 -15.07 13.83
C MET A 315 6.58 -14.60 12.39
N SER A 316 6.35 -13.30 12.17
CA SER A 316 6.37 -12.72 10.81
C SER A 316 7.77 -12.23 10.48
N GLY A 317 8.20 -12.38 9.23
CA GLY A 317 9.45 -11.86 8.69
C GLY A 317 9.65 -10.37 8.99
N SER A 318 8.57 -9.59 8.95
CA SER A 318 8.58 -8.15 9.27
C SER A 318 9.03 -7.85 10.71
N GLN A 319 8.82 -8.76 11.66
CA GLN A 319 9.21 -8.59 13.07
C GLN A 319 10.73 -8.73 13.29
N PHE A 320 11.48 -9.13 12.27
CA PHE A 320 12.95 -9.16 12.30
C PHE A 320 13.60 -7.96 11.59
N ASP A 321 12.83 -7.16 10.84
CA ASP A 321 13.31 -5.98 10.13
C ASP A 321 13.14 -4.72 10.99
N GLU A 322 14.14 -4.44 11.83
CA GLU A 322 14.19 -3.25 12.67
C GLU A 322 15.35 -2.31 12.32
N MET A 323 15.10 -1.01 12.47
CA MET A 323 16.09 0.06 12.32
C MET A 323 17.32 -0.12 13.23
N TYR A 324 17.18 -0.85 14.35
CA TYR A 324 18.25 -1.08 15.31
C TYR A 324 19.12 -2.29 14.92
N VAL A 325 20.34 -1.99 14.50
CA VAL A 325 21.35 -2.97 14.08
C VAL A 325 21.53 -4.07 15.14
N GLY A 326 21.29 -5.31 14.73
CA GLY A 326 21.47 -6.50 15.57
C GLY A 326 20.24 -6.94 16.40
N VAL A 327 19.14 -6.17 16.47
CA VAL A 327 17.94 -6.60 17.23
C VAL A 327 17.22 -7.76 16.53
N GLY A 328 17.04 -7.70 15.21
CA GLY A 328 16.51 -8.83 14.43
C GLY A 328 17.36 -10.10 14.63
N ALA A 329 18.68 -9.99 14.50
CA ALA A 329 19.61 -11.09 14.78
C ALA A 329 19.58 -11.58 16.25
N LYS A 330 19.18 -10.75 17.23
CA LYS A 330 18.93 -11.20 18.60
C LYS A 330 17.64 -12.04 18.67
N ARG A 331 16.54 -11.54 18.09
CA ARG A 331 15.24 -12.24 18.06
C ARG A 331 15.32 -13.61 17.39
N VAL A 332 16.06 -13.74 16.28
CA VAL A 332 16.31 -15.04 15.63
C VAL A 332 16.91 -16.03 16.64
N ARG A 333 18.00 -15.66 17.34
CA ARG A 333 18.61 -16.55 18.34
C ARG A 333 17.66 -16.88 19.49
N GLU A 334 16.88 -15.91 19.98
CA GLU A 334 15.94 -16.12 21.08
C GLU A 334 14.80 -17.10 20.69
N LEU A 335 14.22 -16.95 19.50
CA LEU A 335 13.26 -17.89 18.91
C LEU A 335 13.85 -19.31 18.79
N PHE A 336 15.07 -19.42 18.28
CA PHE A 336 15.78 -20.68 18.10
C PHE A 336 16.29 -21.31 19.43
N ILE A 337 16.40 -20.54 20.50
CA ILE A 337 16.66 -21.04 21.87
C ILE A 337 15.35 -21.50 22.52
N ALA A 338 14.24 -20.79 22.31
CA ALA A 338 12.92 -21.18 22.82
C ALA A 338 12.45 -22.51 22.21
N ALA A 339 12.46 -22.63 20.88
CA ALA A 339 12.02 -23.84 20.19
C ALA A 339 12.79 -25.10 20.59
N ARG A 340 14.11 -24.99 20.82
CA ARG A 340 14.93 -26.12 21.31
C ARG A 340 14.59 -26.58 22.72
N LYS A 341 14.09 -25.70 23.60
CA LYS A 341 13.63 -26.07 24.95
C LYS A 341 12.31 -26.84 24.94
N HIS A 342 11.47 -26.63 23.93
CA HIS A 342 10.14 -27.23 23.77
C HIS A 342 10.11 -28.34 22.70
N ALA A 343 11.27 -28.81 22.22
CA ALA A 343 11.37 -29.75 21.11
C ALA A 343 10.93 -31.19 21.53
N PRO A 344 10.10 -31.89 20.72
CA PRO A 344 9.79 -31.64 19.31
C PRO A 344 8.84 -30.45 19.07
N ALA A 345 9.19 -29.58 18.13
CA ALA A 345 8.48 -28.32 17.88
C ALA A 345 8.59 -27.83 16.43
N ILE A 346 7.66 -26.97 16.03
CA ILE A 346 7.66 -26.29 14.71
C ILE A 346 7.92 -24.80 14.91
N ILE A 347 8.82 -24.23 14.11
CA ILE A 347 8.97 -22.77 13.97
C ILE A 347 8.38 -22.37 12.61
N PHE A 348 7.41 -21.46 12.62
CA PHE A 348 6.84 -20.88 11.42
C PHE A 348 7.25 -19.42 11.25
N ILE A 349 7.80 -19.10 10.08
CA ILE A 349 8.14 -17.73 9.66
C ILE A 349 7.24 -17.35 8.49
N ASP A 350 6.22 -16.53 8.74
CA ASP A 350 5.44 -15.92 7.66
C ASP A 350 6.25 -14.82 6.96
N GLU A 351 5.85 -14.43 5.74
CA GLU A 351 6.46 -13.30 5.00
C GLU A 351 8.01 -13.37 4.97
N LEU A 352 8.58 -14.56 4.69
CA LEU A 352 10.02 -14.80 4.72
C LEU A 352 10.79 -13.84 3.79
N ASP A 353 10.14 -13.38 2.72
CA ASP A 353 10.61 -12.35 1.78
C ASP A 353 10.80 -10.94 2.39
N ALA A 354 10.46 -10.71 3.66
CA ALA A 354 10.86 -9.50 4.38
C ALA A 354 12.36 -9.49 4.74
N ILE A 355 12.92 -10.64 5.17
CA ILE A 355 14.34 -10.78 5.55
C ILE A 355 15.15 -11.64 4.58
N GLY A 356 14.49 -12.42 3.74
CA GLY A 356 15.11 -13.44 2.90
C GLY A 356 15.55 -12.97 1.52
N GLN A 357 15.42 -11.68 1.18
CA GLN A 357 15.67 -11.17 -0.17
C GLN A 357 17.12 -11.36 -0.64
N LYS A 358 17.29 -11.52 -1.96
CA LYS A 358 18.60 -11.53 -2.64
C LYS A 358 19.44 -10.31 -2.28
N ARG A 359 20.62 -10.55 -1.70
CA ARG A 359 21.57 -9.51 -1.30
C ARG A 359 22.10 -8.69 -2.49
N ASN A 360 21.65 -7.45 -2.64
CA ASN A 360 22.25 -6.47 -3.53
C ASN A 360 23.35 -5.68 -2.78
N ALA A 361 24.29 -5.09 -3.50
CA ALA A 361 25.39 -4.32 -2.88
C ALA A 361 24.91 -3.07 -2.09
N ARG A 362 23.68 -2.59 -2.31
CA ARG A 362 23.12 -1.38 -1.69
C ARG A 362 22.29 -1.61 -0.42
N ASP A 363 21.90 -2.83 -0.10
CA ASP A 363 21.02 -3.13 1.04
C ASP A 363 21.62 -2.72 2.40
N ALA A 364 20.74 -2.46 3.36
CA ALA A 364 21.13 -2.07 4.71
C ALA A 364 21.85 -3.19 5.48
N ALA A 365 22.84 -2.81 6.29
CA ALA A 365 23.66 -3.77 7.02
C ALA A 365 22.89 -4.60 8.06
N HIS A 366 21.80 -4.06 8.63
CA HIS A 366 20.98 -4.79 9.62
C HIS A 366 20.23 -5.97 8.98
N MET A 367 19.59 -5.79 7.83
CA MET A 367 18.89 -6.87 7.11
C MET A 367 19.85 -8.03 6.81
N ARG A 368 21.04 -7.71 6.28
CA ARG A 368 22.09 -8.71 5.99
C ARG A 368 22.58 -9.43 7.25
N GLN A 369 22.69 -8.73 8.38
CA GLN A 369 23.09 -9.33 9.66
C GLN A 369 22.03 -10.31 10.17
N THR A 370 20.75 -9.94 10.11
CA THR A 370 19.60 -10.79 10.47
C THR A 370 19.53 -12.02 9.56
N LEU A 371 19.63 -11.86 8.24
CA LEU A 371 19.66 -12.98 7.29
C LEU A 371 20.85 -13.91 7.54
N ASN A 372 22.06 -13.38 7.69
CA ASN A 372 23.25 -14.19 7.99
C ASN A 372 23.10 -14.95 9.33
N GLN A 373 22.44 -14.36 10.33
CA GLN A 373 22.16 -15.04 11.59
C GLN A 373 21.19 -16.21 11.39
N LEU A 374 20.09 -16.01 10.65
CA LEU A 374 19.15 -17.08 10.30
C LEU A 374 19.84 -18.22 9.55
N LEU A 375 20.74 -17.91 8.61
CA LEU A 375 21.53 -18.93 7.90
C LEU A 375 22.48 -19.71 8.82
N VAL A 376 23.10 -19.04 9.79
CA VAL A 376 23.98 -19.68 10.80
C VAL A 376 23.19 -20.54 11.76
N ASP A 377 22.02 -20.09 12.21
CA ASP A 377 21.19 -20.86 13.14
C ASP A 377 20.54 -22.07 12.44
N LEU A 378 20.08 -21.94 11.19
CA LEU A 378 19.63 -23.08 10.36
C LEU A 378 20.75 -24.10 10.13
N ASP A 379 21.96 -23.66 9.74
CA ASP A 379 23.14 -24.54 9.62
C ASP A 379 23.53 -25.18 10.96
N GLY A 380 23.19 -24.55 12.09
CA GLY A 380 23.56 -24.98 13.44
C GLY A 380 23.06 -26.38 13.79
N PHE A 381 21.84 -26.74 13.36
CA PHE A 381 21.24 -28.06 13.62
C PHE A 381 21.98 -29.19 12.92
N SER A 382 22.62 -28.92 11.77
CA SER A 382 23.32 -29.94 10.98
C SER A 382 24.43 -30.72 11.72
N LYS A 383 24.79 -30.30 12.95
CA LYS A 383 25.86 -30.87 13.76
C LYS A 383 25.36 -31.35 15.13
N SER A 384 25.01 -32.63 15.15
CA SER A 384 25.19 -33.60 16.26
C SER A 384 24.13 -33.81 17.37
N GLU A 385 23.01 -33.07 17.43
CA GLU A 385 22.01 -33.28 18.53
C GLU A 385 20.60 -33.76 18.09
N ASP A 386 20.28 -33.72 16.80
CA ASP A 386 18.89 -33.71 16.30
C ASP A 386 18.01 -34.97 16.48
N VAL A 387 18.54 -36.14 16.85
CA VAL A 387 17.77 -37.41 16.78
C VAL A 387 16.75 -37.55 17.93
N ALA A 388 17.00 -36.90 19.08
CA ALA A 388 16.11 -36.95 20.24
C ALA A 388 15.07 -35.81 20.28
N HIS A 389 15.38 -34.66 19.66
CA HIS A 389 14.62 -33.42 19.79
C HIS A 389 14.45 -32.72 18.43
N PRO A 390 13.62 -33.26 17.52
CA PRO A 390 13.48 -32.70 16.18
C PRO A 390 12.75 -31.35 16.18
N VAL A 391 13.42 -30.32 15.66
CA VAL A 391 12.80 -29.04 15.29
C VAL A 391 12.64 -28.99 13.77
N VAL A 392 11.48 -28.51 13.30
CA VAL A 392 11.18 -28.28 11.87
C VAL A 392 10.91 -26.80 11.64
N PHE A 393 11.50 -26.25 10.57
CA PHE A 393 11.27 -24.88 10.13
C PHE A 393 10.26 -24.87 8.99
N ILE A 394 9.28 -23.98 9.02
CA ILE A 394 8.33 -23.76 7.92
C ILE A 394 8.33 -22.27 7.60
N GLY A 395 8.87 -21.90 6.42
CA GLY A 395 8.80 -20.54 5.90
C GLY A 395 7.62 -20.40 4.94
N ALA A 396 6.92 -19.27 4.95
CA ALA A 396 5.96 -18.92 3.90
C ALA A 396 6.43 -17.69 3.12
N THR A 397 6.18 -17.69 1.80
CA THR A 397 6.44 -16.54 0.93
C THR A 397 5.40 -16.46 -0.20
N ASN A 398 5.22 -15.26 -0.74
CA ASN A 398 4.47 -15.06 -1.99
C ASN A 398 5.41 -14.98 -3.22
N PHE A 399 6.71 -14.78 -3.00
CA PHE A 399 7.69 -14.39 -4.02
C PHE A 399 8.97 -15.25 -3.91
N PRO A 400 8.91 -16.57 -4.18
CA PRO A 400 10.07 -17.46 -4.03
C PRO A 400 11.28 -17.06 -4.88
N GLU A 401 11.04 -16.43 -6.04
CA GLU A 401 12.07 -15.87 -6.91
C GLU A 401 12.77 -14.62 -6.35
N SER A 402 12.23 -13.96 -5.33
CA SER A 402 12.89 -12.85 -4.62
C SER A 402 13.94 -13.31 -3.61
N LEU A 403 13.83 -14.56 -3.12
CA LEU A 403 14.63 -15.08 -2.02
C LEU A 403 16.10 -15.34 -2.41
N ASP A 404 17.00 -15.16 -1.46
CA ASP A 404 18.41 -15.43 -1.62
C ASP A 404 18.66 -16.94 -1.81
N PRO A 405 19.35 -17.37 -2.88
CA PRO A 405 19.71 -18.78 -3.13
C PRO A 405 20.63 -19.42 -2.09
N ALA A 406 20.90 -18.75 -0.96
CA ALA A 406 21.45 -19.33 0.25
C ALA A 406 20.37 -19.97 1.16
N LEU A 407 19.14 -19.45 1.21
CA LEU A 407 18.05 -20.00 2.04
C LEU A 407 17.53 -21.34 1.49
N THR A 408 17.38 -21.43 0.17
CA THR A 408 16.83 -22.59 -0.56
C THR A 408 17.88 -23.66 -0.86
N ARG A 409 18.88 -23.83 0.01
CA ARG A 409 19.92 -24.86 -0.16
C ARG A 409 19.58 -26.12 0.64
N PRO A 410 19.93 -27.32 0.15
CA PRO A 410 19.79 -28.56 0.92
C PRO A 410 20.42 -28.42 2.32
N GLY A 411 19.66 -28.82 3.34
CA GLY A 411 20.01 -28.64 4.76
C GLY A 411 19.46 -27.36 5.41
N ARG A 412 18.82 -26.47 4.64
CA ARG A 412 18.11 -25.26 5.14
C ARG A 412 16.62 -25.41 4.80
N PHE A 413 16.08 -24.58 3.90
CA PHE A 413 14.79 -24.85 3.28
C PHE A 413 14.99 -25.82 2.12
N ASP A 414 14.92 -27.12 2.42
CA ASP A 414 15.23 -28.24 1.52
C ASP A 414 14.00 -28.88 0.86
N ARG A 415 12.80 -28.66 1.41
CA ARG A 415 11.51 -28.97 0.74
C ARG A 415 10.85 -27.67 0.24
N HIS A 416 10.34 -27.71 -0.99
CA HIS A 416 9.60 -26.60 -1.60
C HIS A 416 8.21 -27.08 -1.99
N ILE A 417 7.20 -26.68 -1.23
CA ILE A 417 5.80 -27.07 -1.45
C ILE A 417 5.07 -25.86 -2.03
N HIS A 418 4.48 -26.02 -3.20
CA HIS A 418 3.69 -24.97 -3.84
C HIS A 418 2.21 -25.09 -3.43
N VAL A 419 1.64 -23.98 -2.98
CA VAL A 419 0.25 -23.85 -2.51
C VAL A 419 -0.50 -22.98 -3.54
N PRO A 420 -1.07 -23.58 -4.60
CA PRO A 420 -1.70 -22.87 -5.70
C PRO A 420 -3.01 -22.19 -5.29
N LEU A 421 -3.64 -21.49 -6.25
CA LEU A 421 -5.06 -21.13 -6.15
C LEU A 421 -5.91 -22.40 -6.30
N PRO A 422 -7.03 -22.53 -5.57
CA PRO A 422 -7.87 -23.73 -5.61
C PRO A 422 -8.71 -23.85 -6.89
N ASP A 423 -8.73 -25.04 -7.49
CA ASP A 423 -9.62 -25.46 -8.59
C ASP A 423 -11.11 -25.38 -8.24
N VAL A 424 -12.03 -25.47 -9.23
CA VAL A 424 -13.49 -25.60 -9.01
C VAL A 424 -13.83 -26.56 -7.84
N ARG A 425 -13.18 -27.72 -7.77
CA ARG A 425 -13.36 -28.72 -6.70
C ARG A 425 -12.89 -28.20 -5.33
N GLY A 426 -11.69 -27.61 -5.27
CA GLY A 426 -11.16 -26.99 -4.06
C GLY A 426 -12.03 -25.83 -3.58
N ARG A 427 -12.47 -24.97 -4.49
CA ARG A 427 -13.40 -23.86 -4.19
C ARG A 427 -14.73 -24.38 -3.66
N MET A 428 -15.29 -25.46 -4.22
CA MET A 428 -16.48 -26.11 -3.66
C MET A 428 -16.25 -26.67 -2.25
N ALA A 429 -15.08 -27.25 -1.96
CA ALA A 429 -14.75 -27.76 -0.62
C ALA A 429 -14.58 -26.63 0.41
N ILE A 430 -13.86 -25.55 0.05
CA ILE A 430 -13.67 -24.35 0.87
C ILE A 430 -15.01 -23.65 1.16
N LEU A 431 -15.84 -23.46 0.12
CA LEU A 431 -17.18 -22.89 0.28
C LEU A 431 -18.04 -23.75 1.21
N ARG A 432 -18.05 -25.09 1.02
CA ARG A 432 -18.76 -26.01 1.90
C ARG A 432 -18.32 -25.89 3.35
N HIS A 433 -17.02 -25.89 3.62
CA HIS A 433 -16.47 -25.72 4.98
C HIS A 433 -16.93 -24.40 5.61
N HIS A 434 -16.73 -23.25 4.93
CA HIS A 434 -17.15 -21.95 5.47
C HIS A 434 -18.66 -21.76 5.58
N THR A 435 -19.48 -22.53 4.86
CA THR A 435 -20.94 -22.51 5.03
C THR A 435 -21.46 -23.37 6.19
N GLN A 436 -20.65 -24.21 6.83
CA GLN A 436 -21.11 -25.01 7.98
C GLN A 436 -21.53 -24.15 9.19
N SER A 437 -20.97 -22.95 9.32
CA SER A 437 -21.29 -21.97 10.37
C SER A 437 -22.39 -20.97 9.99
N VAL A 438 -23.00 -21.10 8.80
CA VAL A 438 -23.94 -20.12 8.23
C VAL A 438 -25.23 -20.82 7.79
N PRO A 439 -26.43 -20.37 8.23
CA PRO A 439 -27.69 -20.97 7.78
C PRO A 439 -27.94 -20.63 6.30
N LEU A 440 -27.67 -21.58 5.41
CA LEU A 440 -28.04 -21.47 3.99
C LEU A 440 -29.54 -21.73 3.78
N ASP A 441 -30.07 -21.23 2.67
CA ASP A 441 -31.35 -21.67 2.13
C ASP A 441 -31.20 -22.92 1.23
N TYR A 442 -32.26 -23.72 1.10
CA TYR A 442 -32.25 -24.96 0.32
C TYR A 442 -32.15 -24.72 -1.20
N THR A 443 -32.35 -23.49 -1.66
CA THR A 443 -32.21 -23.08 -3.07
C THR A 443 -30.76 -22.81 -3.51
N VAL A 444 -29.79 -22.88 -2.59
CA VAL A 444 -28.39 -22.52 -2.85
C VAL A 444 -27.62 -23.66 -3.53
N ASP A 445 -27.18 -23.45 -4.77
CA ASP A 445 -26.15 -24.30 -5.40
C ASP A 445 -24.77 -23.61 -5.38
N LEU A 446 -23.88 -24.13 -4.52
CA LEU A 446 -22.49 -23.70 -4.42
C LEU A 446 -21.66 -24.01 -5.69
N SER A 447 -22.11 -24.89 -6.59
CA SER A 447 -21.40 -25.18 -7.86
C SER A 447 -21.39 -23.99 -8.81
N ILE A 448 -22.44 -23.17 -8.79
CA ILE A 448 -22.56 -21.96 -9.60
C ILE A 448 -21.62 -20.87 -9.05
N ILE A 449 -21.56 -20.73 -7.72
CA ILE A 449 -20.62 -19.81 -7.07
C ILE A 449 -19.17 -20.23 -7.35
N ALA A 450 -18.82 -21.51 -7.15
CA ALA A 450 -17.46 -22.01 -7.37
C ALA A 450 -16.94 -21.84 -8.81
N ARG A 451 -17.81 -21.99 -9.83
CA ARG A 451 -17.47 -21.66 -11.23
C ARG A 451 -17.36 -20.16 -11.46
N GLY A 452 -18.20 -19.36 -10.78
CA GLY A 452 -18.18 -17.89 -10.85
C GLY A 452 -17.07 -17.21 -10.06
N THR A 453 -16.28 -17.94 -9.28
CA THR A 453 -15.14 -17.46 -8.49
C THR A 453 -13.82 -18.07 -8.98
N SER A 454 -13.67 -18.29 -10.29
CA SER A 454 -12.37 -18.73 -10.84
C SER A 454 -11.27 -17.70 -10.52
N GLY A 455 -10.11 -18.18 -10.10
CA GLY A 455 -9.00 -17.36 -9.60
C GLY A 455 -9.13 -16.83 -8.16
N PHE A 456 -10.22 -17.11 -7.42
CA PHE A 456 -10.33 -16.68 -6.01
C PHE A 456 -9.45 -17.52 -5.09
N ALA A 457 -8.78 -16.88 -4.14
CA ALA A 457 -8.09 -17.58 -3.07
C ALA A 457 -9.07 -18.02 -1.96
N GLY A 458 -8.63 -18.91 -1.06
CA GLY A 458 -9.47 -19.39 0.04
C GLY A 458 -9.98 -18.27 0.94
N ALA A 459 -9.15 -17.25 1.19
CA ALA A 459 -9.53 -16.05 1.92
C ALA A 459 -10.66 -15.25 1.24
N ASP A 460 -10.69 -15.19 -0.10
CA ASP A 460 -11.74 -14.47 -0.84
C ASP A 460 -13.08 -15.20 -0.78
N LEU A 461 -13.05 -16.54 -0.78
CA LEU A 461 -14.24 -17.38 -0.61
C LEU A 461 -14.81 -17.26 0.81
N ALA A 462 -13.96 -17.24 1.84
CA ALA A 462 -14.37 -16.97 3.22
C ALA A 462 -15.01 -15.57 3.36
N ASN A 463 -14.41 -14.56 2.72
CA ASN A 463 -14.91 -13.20 2.65
C ASN A 463 -16.26 -13.10 1.92
N LEU A 464 -16.45 -13.90 0.85
CA LEU A 464 -17.71 -13.99 0.10
C LEU A 464 -18.85 -14.53 0.97
N ILE A 465 -18.63 -15.65 1.68
CA ILE A 465 -19.64 -16.20 2.59
C ILE A 465 -19.99 -15.20 3.70
N ASN A 466 -18.98 -14.57 4.30
CA ASN A 466 -19.18 -13.56 5.35
C ASN A 466 -19.99 -12.34 4.84
N GLN A 467 -19.63 -11.77 3.69
CA GLN A 467 -20.34 -10.63 3.12
C GLN A 467 -21.78 -10.96 2.68
N ALA A 468 -22.04 -12.18 2.21
CA ALA A 468 -23.40 -12.68 1.94
C ALA A 468 -24.23 -12.79 3.24
N ALA A 469 -23.67 -13.37 4.30
CA ALA A 469 -24.32 -13.47 5.60
C ALA A 469 -24.63 -12.09 6.21
N VAL A 470 -23.71 -11.13 6.11
CA VAL A 470 -23.92 -9.74 6.53
C VAL A 470 -25.04 -9.06 5.72
N ARG A 471 -25.20 -9.36 4.42
CA ARG A 471 -26.33 -8.85 3.62
C ARG A 471 -27.65 -9.49 4.00
N ALA A 472 -27.71 -10.81 4.14
CA ALA A 472 -28.91 -11.53 4.57
C ALA A 472 -29.42 -11.00 5.93
N SER A 473 -28.50 -10.85 6.90
CA SER A 473 -28.77 -10.24 8.21
C SER A 473 -29.28 -8.80 8.10
N LYS A 474 -28.67 -7.96 7.26
CA LYS A 474 -29.13 -6.58 6.98
C LYS A 474 -30.52 -6.53 6.32
N ASN A 475 -30.86 -7.54 5.53
CA ASN A 475 -32.18 -7.68 4.89
C ASN A 475 -33.23 -8.32 5.83
N HIS A 476 -32.85 -8.67 7.07
CA HIS A 476 -33.64 -9.43 8.04
C HIS A 476 -34.09 -10.83 7.56
N SER A 477 -33.32 -11.44 6.64
CA SER A 477 -33.50 -12.84 6.22
C SER A 477 -33.00 -13.80 7.30
N SER A 478 -33.71 -14.91 7.54
CA SER A 478 -33.28 -15.96 8.47
C SER A 478 -32.15 -16.85 7.93
N ASN A 479 -32.08 -16.98 6.60
CA ASN A 479 -31.16 -17.84 5.87
C ASN A 479 -30.49 -17.02 4.76
N VAL A 480 -29.26 -17.40 4.38
CA VAL A 480 -28.53 -16.82 3.26
C VAL A 480 -28.98 -17.49 1.97
N GLY A 481 -29.62 -16.70 1.09
CA GLY A 481 -30.10 -17.17 -0.22
C GLY A 481 -29.07 -17.02 -1.32
N MET A 482 -29.32 -17.66 -2.47
CA MET A 482 -28.44 -17.57 -3.65
C MET A 482 -28.21 -16.12 -4.12
N GLN A 483 -29.22 -15.27 -3.97
CA GLN A 483 -29.15 -13.83 -4.31
C GLN A 483 -28.18 -13.02 -3.43
N ASP A 484 -27.84 -13.50 -2.22
CA ASP A 484 -26.85 -12.87 -1.34
C ASP A 484 -25.43 -13.30 -1.68
N LEU A 485 -25.25 -14.58 -2.02
CA LEU A 485 -23.99 -15.14 -2.50
C LEU A 485 -23.59 -14.52 -3.86
N GLU A 486 -24.54 -14.41 -4.80
CA GLU A 486 -24.30 -13.71 -6.06
C GLU A 486 -23.96 -12.23 -5.87
N TRP A 487 -24.72 -11.50 -5.05
CA TRP A 487 -24.41 -10.09 -4.79
C TRP A 487 -23.05 -9.92 -4.14
N SER A 488 -22.64 -10.85 -3.25
CA SER A 488 -21.33 -10.81 -2.63
C SER A 488 -20.21 -11.12 -3.62
N LYS A 489 -20.39 -12.09 -4.51
CA LYS A 489 -19.49 -12.38 -5.61
C LYS A 489 -19.31 -11.16 -6.51
N ASP A 490 -20.42 -10.56 -6.97
CA ASP A 490 -20.43 -9.38 -7.82
C ASP A 490 -19.80 -8.16 -7.11
N ARG A 491 -19.98 -8.04 -5.78
CA ARG A 491 -19.37 -6.98 -4.96
C ARG A 491 -17.85 -7.15 -4.78
N ILE A 492 -17.35 -8.38 -4.69
CA ILE A 492 -15.91 -8.65 -4.62
C ILE A 492 -15.27 -8.41 -6.00
N LEU A 493 -15.91 -8.86 -7.09
CA LEU A 493 -15.42 -8.67 -8.47
C LEU A 493 -15.44 -7.20 -8.94
N MET A 494 -16.50 -6.44 -8.62
CA MET A 494 -16.78 -5.14 -9.22
C MET A 494 -16.81 -3.97 -8.23
N GLY A 495 -16.66 -4.24 -6.93
CA GLY A 495 -16.87 -3.26 -5.87
C GLY A 495 -18.34 -2.96 -5.57
N ALA A 496 -18.58 -1.91 -4.79
CA ALA A 496 -19.90 -1.57 -4.28
C ALA A 496 -20.84 -1.00 -5.37
N GLU A 497 -22.12 -1.34 -5.22
CA GLU A 497 -23.25 -0.94 -6.08
C GLU A 497 -23.64 0.54 -5.86
N ARG A 498 -23.64 1.34 -6.92
CA ARG A 498 -23.74 2.82 -6.85
C ARG A 498 -25.18 3.32 -7.03
N ARG A 499 -26.10 2.90 -6.16
CA ARG A 499 -27.54 3.27 -6.18
C ARG A 499 -27.84 4.77 -6.19
N SER A 500 -26.91 5.61 -5.78
CA SER A 500 -27.04 7.08 -5.79
C SER A 500 -26.49 7.75 -7.06
N ALA A 501 -26.00 6.98 -8.05
CA ALA A 501 -25.57 7.53 -9.33
C ALA A 501 -26.79 7.92 -10.18
N VAL A 502 -26.94 9.21 -10.45
CA VAL A 502 -27.96 9.70 -11.40
C VAL A 502 -27.48 9.40 -12.83
N ILE A 503 -28.02 8.34 -13.42
CA ILE A 503 -27.77 7.93 -14.81
C ILE A 503 -28.93 8.46 -15.68
N THR A 504 -28.63 9.09 -16.81
CA THR A 504 -29.66 9.53 -17.76
C THR A 504 -30.25 8.34 -18.50
N THR A 505 -31.49 8.45 -18.98
CA THR A 505 -32.12 7.39 -19.79
C THR A 505 -31.31 7.03 -21.03
N GLU A 506 -30.71 8.04 -21.69
CA GLU A 506 -29.78 7.86 -22.81
C GLU A 506 -28.53 7.05 -22.42
N SER A 507 -27.95 7.32 -21.24
CA SER A 507 -26.78 6.59 -20.74
C SER A 507 -27.13 5.17 -20.26
N LYS A 508 -28.30 4.97 -19.64
CA LYS A 508 -28.81 3.63 -19.27
C LYS A 508 -29.05 2.78 -20.53
N LEU A 509 -29.65 3.37 -21.58
CA LEU A 509 -29.86 2.73 -22.87
C LEU A 509 -28.54 2.41 -23.58
N MET A 510 -27.60 3.36 -23.63
CA MET A 510 -26.27 3.17 -24.22
C MET A 510 -25.51 2.01 -23.56
N THR A 511 -25.52 1.94 -22.23
CA THR A 511 -24.94 0.83 -21.46
C THR A 511 -25.66 -0.49 -21.76
N ALA A 512 -26.99 -0.47 -21.96
CA ALA A 512 -27.76 -1.66 -22.32
C ALA A 512 -27.45 -2.20 -23.73
N TYR A 513 -27.16 -1.33 -24.71
CA TYR A 513 -26.64 -1.76 -26.01
C TYR A 513 -25.21 -2.26 -25.94
N HIS A 514 -24.36 -1.65 -25.09
CA HIS A 514 -22.98 -2.10 -24.87
C HIS A 514 -22.94 -3.52 -24.28
N GLU A 515 -23.64 -3.76 -23.18
CA GLU A 515 -23.72 -5.08 -22.54
C GLU A 515 -24.51 -6.09 -23.39
N GLY A 516 -25.60 -5.65 -24.04
CA GLY A 516 -26.32 -6.47 -25.02
C GLY A 516 -25.42 -6.90 -26.19
N GLY A 517 -24.48 -6.05 -26.61
CA GLY A 517 -23.47 -6.35 -27.62
C GLY A 517 -22.52 -7.46 -27.18
N HIS A 518 -21.92 -7.34 -25.99
CA HIS A 518 -21.07 -8.39 -25.42
C HIS A 518 -21.84 -9.72 -25.27
N ALA A 519 -23.04 -9.68 -24.69
CA ALA A 519 -23.85 -10.87 -24.45
C ALA A 519 -24.29 -11.56 -25.76
N LEU A 520 -24.72 -10.80 -26.77
CA LEU A 520 -25.16 -11.37 -28.05
C LEU A 520 -24.01 -11.97 -28.87
N VAL A 521 -22.83 -11.32 -28.90
CA VAL A 521 -21.64 -11.92 -29.50
C VAL A 521 -21.24 -13.19 -28.74
N ALA A 522 -21.26 -13.19 -27.41
CA ALA A 522 -20.92 -14.37 -26.60
C ALA A 522 -21.93 -15.54 -26.69
N LEU A 523 -23.17 -15.27 -27.11
CA LEU A 523 -24.19 -16.30 -27.36
C LEU A 523 -24.10 -16.91 -28.78
N LEU A 524 -23.64 -16.14 -29.76
CA LEU A 524 -23.65 -16.53 -31.18
C LEU A 524 -22.27 -16.96 -31.72
N THR A 525 -21.17 -16.44 -31.16
CA THR A 525 -19.81 -16.82 -31.57
C THR A 525 -19.47 -18.23 -31.09
N ARG A 526 -19.11 -19.11 -32.03
CA ARG A 526 -18.65 -20.47 -31.73
C ARG A 526 -17.38 -20.42 -30.86
N ASN A 527 -17.28 -21.34 -29.89
CA ASN A 527 -16.20 -21.43 -28.90
C ASN A 527 -16.11 -20.25 -27.90
N ALA A 528 -17.02 -19.27 -27.93
CA ALA A 528 -17.08 -18.23 -26.90
C ALA A 528 -17.52 -18.81 -25.53
N MET A 529 -17.03 -18.23 -24.44
CA MET A 529 -17.53 -18.52 -23.09
C MET A 529 -18.94 -17.96 -22.92
N ARG A 530 -19.89 -18.84 -22.62
CA ARG A 530 -21.32 -18.51 -22.53
C ARG A 530 -21.59 -17.47 -21.43
N PRO A 531 -22.34 -16.39 -21.73
CA PRO A 531 -22.71 -15.41 -20.72
C PRO A 531 -23.72 -16.04 -19.75
N TYR A 532 -23.49 -15.81 -18.45
CA TYR A 532 -24.36 -16.24 -17.36
C TYR A 532 -25.32 -15.14 -16.91
N LYS A 533 -24.83 -13.89 -16.85
CA LYS A 533 -25.60 -12.72 -16.43
C LYS A 533 -25.03 -11.44 -17.06
N ALA A 534 -25.87 -10.69 -17.76
CA ALA A 534 -25.58 -9.31 -18.15
C ALA A 534 -26.30 -8.33 -17.20
N THR A 535 -25.66 -7.23 -16.83
CA THR A 535 -26.27 -6.19 -15.99
C THR A 535 -25.79 -4.79 -16.34
N ILE A 536 -26.69 -3.82 -16.24
CA ILE A 536 -26.40 -2.38 -16.46
C ILE A 536 -26.39 -1.58 -15.15
N MET A 537 -26.18 -2.26 -14.02
CA MET A 537 -26.14 -1.63 -12.70
C MET A 537 -24.72 -1.17 -12.36
N PRO A 538 -24.51 0.12 -12.04
CA PRO A 538 -23.18 0.67 -11.83
C PRO A 538 -22.52 0.10 -10.57
N ARG A 539 -21.31 -0.45 -10.72
CA ARG A 539 -20.53 -1.07 -9.63
C ARG A 539 -19.09 -0.58 -9.69
N GLY A 540 -18.63 0.03 -8.61
CA GLY A 540 -17.28 0.62 -8.54
C GLY A 540 -17.03 1.64 -9.65
N SER A 541 -16.06 1.33 -10.51
CA SER A 541 -15.72 2.10 -11.72
C SER A 541 -16.55 1.76 -12.95
N SER A 542 -17.25 0.62 -12.98
CA SER A 542 -18.03 0.17 -14.15
C SER A 542 -19.48 0.67 -14.14
N LEU A 543 -20.05 0.81 -15.33
CA LEU A 543 -21.47 1.12 -15.56
C LEU A 543 -22.32 -0.13 -15.77
N GLY A 544 -21.76 -1.17 -16.39
CA GLY A 544 -22.37 -2.50 -16.56
C GLY A 544 -21.32 -3.62 -16.48
N MET A 545 -21.77 -4.87 -16.61
CA MET A 545 -20.89 -5.99 -16.99
C MET A 545 -21.68 -7.20 -17.49
N THR A 546 -21.12 -7.87 -18.50
CA THR A 546 -21.52 -9.20 -18.96
C THR A 546 -20.59 -10.26 -18.36
N ILE A 547 -21.11 -11.02 -17.40
CA ILE A 547 -20.41 -12.10 -16.71
C ILE A 547 -20.62 -13.41 -17.49
N SER A 548 -19.55 -14.01 -18.01
CA SER A 548 -19.56 -15.41 -18.47
C SER A 548 -19.13 -16.37 -17.36
N LEU A 549 -19.60 -17.61 -17.42
CA LEU A 549 -19.11 -18.70 -16.56
C LEU A 549 -18.32 -19.72 -17.39
N PRO A 550 -17.13 -20.16 -16.93
CA PRO A 550 -16.50 -21.34 -17.49
C PRO A 550 -17.28 -22.60 -17.09
N ASP A 551 -17.45 -23.54 -18.02
CA ASP A 551 -18.04 -24.85 -17.72
C ASP A 551 -17.11 -25.67 -16.79
N MET A 552 -15.79 -25.54 -17.01
CA MET A 552 -14.68 -26.05 -16.20
C MET A 552 -13.54 -25.02 -16.23
N ASP A 553 -12.74 -24.92 -15.17
CA ASP A 553 -11.44 -24.23 -15.26
C ASP A 553 -10.58 -24.93 -16.34
N LYS A 554 -9.87 -24.16 -17.18
CA LYS A 554 -9.01 -24.67 -18.27
C LYS A 554 -7.60 -24.12 -18.13
N ASP A 555 -6.61 -25.00 -18.18
CA ASP A 555 -5.19 -24.63 -18.14
C ASP A 555 -4.71 -24.01 -19.47
N SER A 556 -5.37 -24.36 -20.58
CA SER A 556 -5.01 -23.90 -21.93
C SER A 556 -6.25 -23.64 -22.79
N TRP A 557 -6.08 -22.76 -23.76
CA TRP A 557 -7.13 -22.30 -24.69
C TRP A 557 -6.64 -22.42 -26.12
N THR A 558 -7.56 -22.75 -27.03
CA THR A 558 -7.27 -22.85 -28.45
C THR A 558 -7.22 -21.46 -29.12
N HIS A 559 -6.56 -21.39 -30.27
CA HIS A 559 -6.53 -20.19 -31.11
C HIS A 559 -7.94 -19.60 -31.34
N ASP A 560 -8.90 -20.43 -31.71
CA ASP A 560 -10.28 -20.02 -31.99
C ASP A 560 -11.02 -19.52 -30.74
N GLU A 561 -10.67 -20.00 -29.55
CA GLU A 561 -11.19 -19.48 -28.29
C GLU A 561 -10.61 -18.10 -27.97
N TYR A 562 -9.33 -17.85 -28.24
CA TYR A 562 -8.76 -16.50 -28.12
C TYR A 562 -9.33 -15.53 -29.17
N LEU A 563 -9.60 -15.97 -30.39
CA LEU A 563 -10.36 -15.18 -31.37
C LEU A 563 -11.76 -14.85 -30.83
N ALA A 564 -12.47 -15.83 -30.27
CA ALA A 564 -13.79 -15.63 -29.68
C ALA A 564 -13.76 -14.67 -28.46
N MET A 565 -12.71 -14.70 -27.64
CA MET A 565 -12.51 -13.73 -26.56
C MET A 565 -12.34 -12.30 -27.09
N MET A 566 -11.57 -12.11 -28.17
CA MET A 566 -11.41 -10.79 -28.80
C MET A 566 -12.71 -10.31 -29.47
N ASP A 567 -13.46 -11.19 -30.11
CA ASP A 567 -14.77 -10.86 -30.71
C ASP A 567 -15.75 -10.41 -29.62
N VAL A 568 -15.88 -11.17 -28.53
CA VAL A 568 -16.72 -10.79 -27.39
C VAL A 568 -16.28 -9.45 -26.81
N ALA A 569 -14.98 -9.20 -26.62
CA ALA A 569 -14.46 -7.93 -26.11
C ALA A 569 -14.72 -6.73 -27.06
N MET A 570 -14.77 -6.95 -28.37
CA MET A 570 -15.15 -5.92 -29.34
C MET A 570 -16.67 -5.67 -29.43
N GLY A 571 -17.50 -6.57 -28.89
CA GLY A 571 -18.96 -6.55 -29.00
C GLY A 571 -19.64 -5.26 -28.52
N GLY A 572 -19.32 -4.75 -27.33
CA GLY A 572 -19.95 -3.54 -26.79
C GLY A 572 -19.66 -2.28 -27.62
N ARG A 573 -18.41 -2.12 -28.07
CA ARG A 573 -18.03 -1.01 -28.98
C ARG A 573 -18.69 -1.12 -30.35
N ALA A 574 -18.79 -2.33 -30.90
CA ALA A 574 -19.46 -2.57 -32.16
C ALA A 574 -20.97 -2.26 -32.06
N ALA A 575 -21.62 -2.60 -30.94
CA ALA A 575 -23.01 -2.23 -30.69
C ALA A 575 -23.21 -0.69 -30.62
N GLU A 576 -22.31 0.04 -29.96
CA GLU A 576 -22.33 1.52 -29.96
C GLU A 576 -22.23 2.10 -31.39
N GLU A 577 -21.32 1.61 -32.23
CA GLU A 577 -21.19 2.10 -33.62
C GLU A 577 -22.46 1.82 -34.45
N LEU A 578 -23.16 0.71 -34.21
CA LEU A 578 -24.39 0.33 -34.94
C LEU A 578 -25.66 1.06 -34.51
N LEU A 579 -25.63 1.74 -33.37
CA LEU A 579 -26.75 2.57 -32.89
C LEU A 579 -26.49 4.06 -33.07
N TYR A 580 -25.34 4.56 -32.58
CA TYR A 580 -25.03 5.98 -32.53
C TYR A 580 -24.15 6.44 -33.70
N GLY A 581 -23.53 5.52 -34.44
CA GLY A 581 -22.62 5.82 -35.54
C GLY A 581 -21.20 6.15 -35.07
N LYS A 582 -20.25 5.99 -36.00
CA LYS A 582 -18.79 6.02 -35.73
C LYS A 582 -18.25 7.27 -35.03
N ASN A 583 -18.93 8.40 -35.16
CA ASN A 583 -18.54 9.67 -34.54
C ASN A 583 -18.97 9.80 -33.06
N ASN A 584 -19.85 8.91 -32.58
CA ASN A 584 -20.48 8.96 -31.27
C ASN A 584 -20.11 7.76 -30.37
N ILE A 585 -19.11 6.96 -30.78
CA ILE A 585 -18.54 5.89 -29.95
C ILE A 585 -17.90 6.51 -28.69
N THR A 586 -18.16 5.92 -27.53
CA THR A 586 -17.70 6.44 -26.24
C THR A 586 -16.32 5.94 -25.84
N SER A 587 -15.78 6.54 -24.76
CA SER A 587 -14.62 6.03 -24.04
C SER A 587 -14.95 4.87 -23.08
N GLY A 588 -16.21 4.38 -23.03
CA GLY A 588 -16.60 3.29 -22.13
C GLY A 588 -15.86 1.99 -22.44
N ALA A 589 -15.72 1.68 -23.73
CA ALA A 589 -15.08 0.46 -24.24
C ALA A 589 -13.56 0.35 -24.01
N HIS A 590 -12.92 1.27 -23.27
CA HIS A 590 -11.45 1.27 -23.14
C HIS A 590 -10.95 -0.05 -22.53
N ASN A 591 -11.59 -0.52 -21.46
CA ASN A 591 -11.21 -1.70 -20.69
C ASN A 591 -11.23 -2.97 -21.55
N ASP A 592 -12.14 -3.02 -22.52
CA ASP A 592 -12.38 -4.18 -23.37
C ASP A 592 -11.48 -4.18 -24.60
N ILE A 593 -11.14 -2.98 -25.11
CA ILE A 593 -9.99 -2.79 -26.01
C ILE A 593 -8.68 -3.18 -25.30
N ASP A 594 -8.48 -2.77 -24.04
CA ASP A 594 -7.28 -3.09 -23.25
C ASP A 594 -7.14 -4.61 -23.04
N LYS A 595 -8.24 -5.32 -22.72
CA LYS A 595 -8.31 -6.79 -22.63
C LYS A 595 -8.03 -7.46 -23.97
N ALA A 596 -8.72 -7.05 -25.04
CA ALA A 596 -8.54 -7.63 -26.37
C ALA A 596 -7.08 -7.45 -26.85
N THR A 597 -6.50 -6.28 -26.62
CA THR A 597 -5.10 -5.97 -26.96
C THR A 597 -4.12 -6.84 -26.18
N GLN A 598 -4.39 -7.12 -24.90
CA GLN A 598 -3.61 -8.08 -24.12
C GLN A 598 -3.72 -9.50 -24.71
N VAL A 599 -4.92 -9.99 -25.02
CA VAL A 599 -5.11 -11.32 -25.66
C VAL A 599 -4.35 -11.41 -26.99
N ALA A 600 -4.54 -10.44 -27.88
CA ALA A 600 -3.83 -10.36 -29.16
C ALA A 600 -2.30 -10.36 -28.97
N ARG A 601 -1.79 -9.59 -28.00
CA ARG A 601 -0.37 -9.57 -27.65
C ARG A 601 0.13 -10.95 -27.20
N ARG A 602 -0.58 -11.63 -26.30
CA ARG A 602 -0.20 -12.99 -25.85
C ARG A 602 -0.17 -14.00 -26.98
N MET A 603 -1.18 -14.02 -27.84
CA MET A 603 -1.21 -14.88 -29.03
C MET A 603 0.05 -14.68 -29.89
N VAL A 604 0.49 -13.43 -30.06
CA VAL A 604 1.61 -13.07 -30.94
C VAL A 604 2.99 -13.22 -30.27
N THR A 605 3.14 -12.94 -28.97
CA THR A 605 4.46 -12.89 -28.28
C THR A 605 4.72 -14.00 -27.27
N GLU A 606 3.69 -14.64 -26.74
CA GLU A 606 3.83 -15.70 -25.71
C GLU A 606 3.53 -17.08 -26.31
N PHE A 607 2.41 -17.20 -27.03
CA PHE A 607 1.86 -18.48 -27.49
C PHE A 607 2.29 -18.88 -28.92
N GLY A 608 2.95 -17.98 -29.66
CA GLY A 608 3.45 -18.28 -31.01
C GLY A 608 2.36 -18.59 -32.05
N MET A 609 1.17 -18.01 -31.89
CA MET A 609 -0.02 -18.27 -32.72
C MET A 609 -0.11 -17.40 -33.99
N SER A 610 0.91 -16.60 -34.30
CA SER A 610 1.02 -15.82 -35.55
C SER A 610 1.78 -16.60 -36.61
N GLU A 611 1.22 -16.71 -37.83
CA GLU A 611 1.94 -17.31 -38.97
C GLU A 611 3.13 -16.45 -39.45
N GLN A 612 3.09 -15.13 -39.24
CA GLN A 612 4.15 -14.21 -39.68
C GLN A 612 5.41 -14.29 -38.80
N ILE A 613 5.24 -14.63 -37.51
CA ILE A 613 6.30 -14.69 -36.51
C ILE A 613 6.69 -16.14 -36.19
N GLY A 614 5.73 -17.07 -36.26
CA GLY A 614 5.92 -18.49 -35.97
C GLY A 614 5.93 -18.81 -34.48
N PRO A 615 6.24 -20.08 -34.13
CA PRO A 615 6.19 -20.58 -32.76
C PRO A 615 7.44 -20.17 -31.95
N VAL A 616 7.59 -18.87 -31.70
CA VAL A 616 8.68 -18.29 -30.90
C VAL A 616 8.14 -17.47 -29.73
N SER A 617 8.71 -17.66 -28.54
CA SER A 617 8.44 -16.81 -27.39
C SER A 617 9.31 -15.55 -27.48
N LEU A 618 8.67 -14.39 -27.40
CA LEU A 618 9.28 -13.07 -27.57
C LEU A 618 9.14 -12.19 -26.32
N GLU A 619 8.30 -12.56 -25.35
CA GLU A 619 7.89 -11.67 -24.25
C GLU A 619 9.08 -11.21 -23.39
N ALA A 620 9.92 -12.13 -22.92
CA ALA A 620 11.02 -11.84 -22.00
C ALA A 620 12.07 -10.87 -22.57
N ASP A 621 12.24 -10.86 -23.89
CA ASP A 621 13.23 -10.06 -24.62
C ASP A 621 12.62 -8.85 -25.33
N LEU A 622 11.33 -8.54 -25.13
CA LEU A 622 10.59 -7.51 -25.88
C LEU A 622 11.34 -6.18 -26.04
N ASP A 623 12.00 -5.67 -24.99
CA ASP A 623 12.77 -4.42 -25.06
C ASP A 623 14.06 -4.56 -25.90
N SER A 624 14.69 -5.73 -25.92
CA SER A 624 15.91 -6.02 -26.71
C SER A 624 15.63 -6.31 -28.19
N LEU A 625 14.39 -6.67 -28.56
CA LEU A 625 14.02 -7.00 -29.95
C LEU A 625 14.28 -5.86 -30.94
N SER A 626 14.60 -6.26 -32.18
CA SER A 626 14.85 -5.33 -33.28
C SER A 626 13.63 -4.45 -33.59
N PRO A 627 13.80 -3.18 -34.03
CA PRO A 627 12.68 -2.33 -34.43
C PRO A 627 11.81 -2.94 -35.53
N THR A 628 12.40 -3.72 -36.44
CA THR A 628 11.68 -4.44 -37.50
C THR A 628 10.78 -5.52 -36.92
N THR A 629 11.28 -6.31 -35.96
CA THR A 629 10.48 -7.34 -35.26
C THR A 629 9.33 -6.70 -34.49
N LYS A 630 9.58 -5.60 -33.78
CA LYS A 630 8.56 -4.83 -33.05
C LYS A 630 7.45 -4.34 -33.97
N ALA A 631 7.81 -3.76 -35.12
CA ALA A 631 6.83 -3.29 -36.11
C ALA A 631 5.96 -4.42 -36.70
N ILE A 632 6.50 -5.63 -36.86
CA ILE A 632 5.73 -6.81 -37.31
C ILE A 632 4.76 -7.26 -36.21
N VAL A 633 5.22 -7.35 -34.95
CA VAL A 633 4.38 -7.68 -33.78
C VAL A 633 3.22 -6.67 -33.63
N GLU A 634 3.50 -5.38 -33.71
CA GLU A 634 2.49 -4.31 -33.62
C GLU A 634 1.48 -4.37 -34.78
N ALA A 635 1.93 -4.66 -36.00
CA ALA A 635 1.05 -4.79 -37.17
C ALA A 635 0.13 -6.02 -37.07
N GLU A 636 0.65 -7.16 -36.59
CA GLU A 636 -0.13 -8.39 -36.40
C GLU A 636 -1.19 -8.22 -35.29
N ILE A 637 -0.80 -7.68 -34.13
CA ILE A 637 -1.72 -7.35 -33.03
C ILE A 637 -2.85 -6.44 -33.55
N LYS A 638 -2.52 -5.41 -34.32
CA LYS A 638 -3.52 -4.52 -34.93
C LYS A 638 -4.45 -5.28 -35.88
N SER A 639 -3.90 -6.13 -36.74
CA SER A 639 -4.66 -6.92 -37.72
C SER A 639 -5.69 -7.85 -37.04
N LEU A 640 -5.28 -8.56 -35.98
CA LEU A 640 -6.16 -9.41 -35.18
C LEU A 640 -7.32 -8.62 -34.56
N LEU A 641 -7.06 -7.43 -34.02
CA LEU A 641 -8.06 -6.56 -33.39
C LEU A 641 -9.02 -5.94 -34.41
N GLU A 642 -8.54 -5.48 -35.55
CA GLU A 642 -9.38 -4.95 -36.64
C GLU A 642 -10.26 -6.06 -37.24
N ALA A 643 -9.73 -7.28 -37.40
CA ALA A 643 -10.51 -8.43 -37.84
C ALA A 643 -11.59 -8.84 -36.81
N ALA A 644 -11.27 -8.83 -35.52
CA ALA A 644 -12.24 -9.11 -34.45
C ALA A 644 -13.36 -8.06 -34.38
N TYR A 645 -13.02 -6.79 -34.61
CA TYR A 645 -14.01 -5.72 -34.68
C TYR A 645 -14.98 -5.91 -35.86
N GLU A 646 -14.48 -6.16 -37.07
CA GLU A 646 -15.35 -6.35 -38.25
C GLU A 646 -16.18 -7.64 -38.19
N ARG A 647 -15.67 -8.73 -37.58
CA ARG A 647 -16.48 -9.94 -37.29
C ARG A 647 -17.67 -9.61 -36.39
N SER A 648 -17.40 -8.97 -35.25
CA SER A 648 -18.41 -8.59 -34.25
C SER A 648 -19.43 -7.60 -34.82
N LEU A 649 -18.96 -6.60 -35.57
CA LEU A 649 -19.78 -5.62 -36.26
C LEU A 649 -20.68 -6.25 -37.32
N THR A 650 -20.21 -7.29 -38.02
CA THR A 650 -21.01 -8.03 -39.01
C THR A 650 -22.07 -8.90 -38.35
N LEU A 651 -21.73 -9.61 -37.27
CA LEU A 651 -22.63 -10.45 -36.50
C LEU A 651 -23.76 -9.63 -35.83
N LEU A 652 -23.42 -8.50 -35.22
CA LEU A 652 -24.42 -7.59 -34.62
C LEU A 652 -25.29 -6.89 -35.68
N ARG A 653 -24.80 -6.71 -36.91
CA ARG A 653 -25.62 -6.24 -38.05
C ARG A 653 -26.66 -7.26 -38.48
N SER A 654 -26.33 -8.56 -38.52
CA SER A 654 -27.29 -9.60 -38.92
C SER A 654 -28.34 -9.87 -37.83
N HIS A 655 -27.98 -9.74 -36.56
CA HIS A 655 -28.85 -10.00 -35.40
C HIS A 655 -29.32 -8.73 -34.68
N LYS A 656 -29.56 -7.64 -35.43
CA LYS A 656 -29.93 -6.35 -34.82
C LYS A 656 -31.27 -6.40 -34.05
N LYS A 657 -32.26 -7.19 -34.48
CA LYS A 657 -33.55 -7.26 -33.78
C LYS A 657 -33.41 -7.88 -32.39
N GLU A 658 -32.54 -8.87 -32.30
CA GLU A 658 -32.17 -9.59 -31.10
C GLU A 658 -31.35 -8.70 -30.15
N LEU A 659 -30.43 -7.88 -30.68
CA LEU A 659 -29.72 -6.84 -29.94
C LEU A 659 -30.69 -5.79 -29.37
N ASP A 660 -31.57 -5.23 -30.23
CA ASP A 660 -32.58 -4.26 -29.83
C ASP A 660 -33.50 -4.86 -28.74
N ALA A 661 -33.86 -6.14 -28.83
CA ALA A 661 -34.67 -6.82 -27.82
C ALA A 661 -33.94 -6.99 -26.47
N ILE A 662 -32.69 -7.47 -26.47
CA ILE A 662 -31.86 -7.62 -25.26
C ILE A 662 -31.62 -6.26 -24.59
N ALA A 663 -31.29 -5.22 -25.36
CA ALA A 663 -31.03 -3.89 -24.83
C ALA A 663 -32.28 -3.27 -24.16
N ASN A 664 -33.46 -3.38 -24.77
CA ASN A 664 -34.70 -2.93 -24.14
C ASN A 664 -35.03 -3.72 -22.87
N ALA A 665 -34.86 -5.05 -22.88
CA ALA A 665 -35.08 -5.89 -21.70
C ALA A 665 -34.09 -5.58 -20.57
N LEU A 666 -32.83 -5.26 -20.87
CA LEU A 666 -31.86 -4.78 -19.88
C LEU A 666 -32.27 -3.43 -19.26
N VAL A 667 -32.90 -2.52 -20.02
CA VAL A 667 -33.43 -1.27 -19.46
C VAL A 667 -34.60 -1.51 -18.50
N ASP A 668 -35.53 -2.41 -18.86
CA ASP A 668 -36.73 -2.77 -18.08
C ASP A 668 -36.41 -3.55 -16.78
N TYR A 669 -35.40 -4.43 -16.80
CA TYR A 669 -35.11 -5.39 -15.73
C TYR A 669 -33.73 -5.20 -15.03
N GLU A 670 -32.87 -4.33 -15.54
CA GLU A 670 -31.52 -3.97 -15.04
C GLU A 670 -30.45 -5.09 -15.06
N PHE A 671 -30.89 -6.34 -15.16
CA PHE A 671 -30.06 -7.51 -15.45
C PHE A 671 -30.87 -8.60 -16.14
N LEU A 672 -30.19 -9.49 -16.87
CA LEU A 672 -30.76 -10.68 -17.49
C LEU A 672 -29.80 -11.87 -17.28
N THR A 673 -30.34 -13.05 -16.92
CA THR A 673 -29.58 -14.30 -16.92
C THR A 673 -29.50 -14.96 -18.30
N ALA A 674 -28.62 -15.95 -18.46
CA ALA A 674 -28.39 -16.70 -19.70
C ALA A 674 -29.67 -17.17 -20.40
N ASP A 675 -30.61 -17.72 -19.64
CA ASP A 675 -31.84 -18.27 -20.20
C ASP A 675 -32.90 -17.18 -20.44
N GLU A 676 -32.96 -16.15 -19.59
CA GLU A 676 -33.79 -14.96 -19.84
C GLU A 676 -33.37 -14.25 -21.15
N MET A 677 -32.06 -14.15 -21.43
CA MET A 677 -31.57 -13.61 -22.70
C MET A 677 -32.01 -14.45 -23.90
N ARG A 678 -32.02 -15.79 -23.80
CA ARG A 678 -32.53 -16.68 -24.87
C ARG A 678 -34.02 -16.51 -25.12
N LEU A 679 -34.83 -16.38 -24.06
CA LEU A 679 -36.28 -16.14 -24.18
C LEU A 679 -36.56 -14.80 -24.87
N VAL A 680 -35.83 -13.74 -24.50
CA VAL A 680 -35.91 -12.42 -25.14
C VAL A 680 -35.48 -12.47 -26.61
N MET A 681 -34.41 -13.21 -26.96
CA MET A 681 -34.01 -13.43 -28.36
C MET A 681 -35.08 -14.15 -29.18
N ASN A 682 -35.81 -15.10 -28.58
CA ASN A 682 -36.93 -15.79 -29.23
C ASN A 682 -38.20 -14.92 -29.34
N GLY A 683 -38.21 -13.72 -28.75
CA GLY A 683 -39.32 -12.77 -28.80
C GLY A 683 -40.34 -12.88 -27.67
N GLU A 684 -40.08 -13.71 -26.65
CA GLU A 684 -40.92 -13.78 -25.45
C GLU A 684 -40.67 -12.54 -24.56
N LYS A 685 -41.75 -11.86 -24.15
CA LYS A 685 -41.70 -10.52 -23.53
C LYS A 685 -41.93 -10.49 -22.02
N ASP A 686 -42.57 -11.52 -21.48
CA ASP A 686 -42.91 -11.61 -20.07
C ASP A 686 -41.94 -12.58 -19.38
N LEU A 687 -40.82 -12.04 -18.90
CA LEU A 687 -40.01 -12.74 -17.90
C LEU A 687 -40.81 -12.83 -16.59
N THR A 688 -40.61 -13.89 -15.81
CA THR A 688 -41.39 -14.19 -14.59
C THR A 688 -41.14 -13.27 -13.39
N ARG A 689 -40.57 -12.08 -13.64
CA ARG A 689 -40.27 -11.02 -12.68
C ARG A 689 -41.07 -9.77 -13.04
N ALA A 690 -41.54 -9.03 -12.04
CA ALA A 690 -42.18 -7.75 -12.28
C ALA A 690 -41.18 -6.76 -12.91
N LYS A 691 -41.61 -6.03 -13.94
CA LYS A 691 -40.85 -4.89 -14.47
C LYS A 691 -40.74 -3.80 -13.40
N LEU A 692 -39.62 -3.08 -13.41
CA LEU A 692 -39.52 -1.84 -12.64
C LEU A 692 -40.42 -0.77 -13.29
N ALA A 693 -41.10 0.03 -12.45
CA ALA A 693 -42.14 0.97 -12.84
C ALA A 693 -41.68 2.43 -12.75
#